data_AF-A0A6V8MQW0-F1
#
_entry.id   AF-A0A6V8MQW0-F1
#
_cell.length_a   1.000
_cell.length_b   1.000
_cell.length_c   1.000
_cell.angle_alpha   90.00
_cell.angle_beta   90.00
_cell.angle_gamma   90.00
#
_symmetry.space_group_name_H-M   'P 1'
#
loop_
_entity.id
_entity.type
_entity.pdbx_description
1 polymer ?
#
loop_
_entity_poly.entity_id
_entity_poly.type
_entity_poly.pdbx_seq_one_letter_code
_entity_poly.pdbx_strand_id
1 'polypeptide(L)'
;MSRRMVTIDGNTAAAHVAHATNEVIAIYPITPSSVMGEISDEKSARGEKNIWGTVPSVSELQSEGGASGAVHGALQAGALTTTFTASQGLLLMIPNMFKIAGELTSTVFHISARAISAAALNIFGDHSDVMSARSTGWGMICSNNVQEVMDFALISQAATLRARVPFMHYFDGFRTSHEVQKVEELSFDDMRFMISDELVQAHRERALTPDRPVLRGTAQNPDVYFQGRETVNAYYPKALQIVQEEMDKFAGLTGRKYSVAEYVGAPDAERVVIVMGSAADTVQETLETLNAAGEKVGLLKVRLFRPFPVDAVAACLPATVKKIAVLDRTKEPGSLGEPLYLDVRTAIGEAMADGKTSFKSYPIIVGGRFGLGSKEFTPGMAKGVLDNLKADKPKNHFVVGIKEDVTNCSLDFDPAFVNPSAGTYSAMFFGLGSDGTVGANKNSIKIIGENTDNNVQAYFVYDSKKAGTVTVSHLRFGKGEIRSPYLIDQADFVACHNFSFLEKYDMLSRAKVGGTFLLCSLTDDKEAVWNAMPVEVQQQIIDKKLKFYVINAIALGEKLGLGARINVIMQTAFFKISNIMPLDAAIASIKDAIKKSYGKSGEKVVEMNNKAVDAALENIFEITVPATATSKIRKPAVVGAHAPQFVQEVTAQLIAGRGDDVPVSMLPADGTFPTATSQYEKRNIAVDIPVWDEQLCIQCGICSFVCPHATIRMKVYDADKLAGAPETFKSTDARGNEFKGMKCTIQVAPEDCTGCAACVANCPAKSKEDPKHKAINMKFQAPLRASEAANYDFFLNIPETDPTLVKLDTLKGSQLVRPLFEYSGACAGCGETPYLKLMSQLFGDRALIANATGCTSIYGGNLPTTPWAKNADGRGPAWSNSLFEDNAEFGFGMRLAVDKFNQAALELIDTLSLPADLVAEIKGADQKTQAGVEAQRARVAKLKEILSASGDAAAKKLLSIADYLVKKSVWIVGGDGWAYDIGYGGLDHVIASGKNVNLLVLDTEVYSNTGGQASKSTPMGAVAQFAAGGKPQAKKDLAMIAMAYGNVYVAKVSLSNPAQVVKAFMEAEAYDGPSLILAYSHCIAHGIDMATAVETQKRAVASGHWPLVRYNPDLAEQGKNPLQLDSKDPSISLEEYAYGENRYRVLKKNNPEAAATLMARSAELTARRFDLYKRMAEMDFGK
;
A
#
# COMPACT_ATOMS: atom_id res chain seq x y z
N MET A 1 -13.96 31.93 26.38
CA MET A 1 -12.66 31.25 26.59
C MET A 1 -12.07 30.96 25.22
N SER A 2 -10.75 31.02 25.05
CA SER A 2 -10.10 30.64 23.78
C SER A 2 -10.28 29.14 23.52
N ARG A 3 -10.73 28.77 22.32
CA ARG A 3 -10.93 27.36 21.92
C ARG A 3 -9.58 26.64 21.75
N ARG A 4 -9.55 25.32 21.93
CA ARG A 4 -8.32 24.53 21.93
C ARG A 4 -7.84 24.28 20.50
N MET A 5 -6.59 24.65 20.20
CA MET A 5 -5.95 24.34 18.92
C MET A 5 -5.16 23.03 19.01
N VAL A 6 -5.25 22.19 17.99
CA VAL A 6 -4.54 20.90 17.88
C VAL A 6 -3.93 20.73 16.49
N THR A 7 -2.83 19.98 16.39
CA THR A 7 -2.17 19.71 15.10
C THR A 7 -2.38 18.24 14.71
N ILE A 8 -3.40 18.00 13.89
CA ILE A 8 -3.92 16.66 13.55
C ILE A 8 -4.20 16.53 12.05
N ASP A 9 -4.42 15.31 11.57
CA ASP A 9 -4.85 15.04 10.19
C ASP A 9 -6.37 14.86 10.06
N GLY A 10 -6.87 14.80 8.82
CA GLY A 10 -8.30 14.61 8.54
C GLY A 10 -8.87 13.34 9.15
N ASN A 11 -8.14 12.22 9.10
CA ASN A 11 -8.59 10.97 9.72
C ASN A 11 -8.77 11.13 11.24
N THR A 12 -7.81 11.76 11.92
CA THR A 12 -7.91 12.02 13.37
C THR A 12 -9.08 12.94 13.70
N ALA A 13 -9.30 13.98 12.88
CA ALA A 13 -10.43 14.91 13.01
C ALA A 13 -11.79 14.20 12.91
N ALA A 14 -11.96 13.31 11.92
CA ALA A 14 -13.19 12.53 11.77
C ALA A 14 -13.38 11.53 12.93
N ALA A 15 -12.34 10.77 13.28
CA ALA A 15 -12.39 9.77 14.36
C ALA A 15 -12.69 10.40 15.73
N HIS A 16 -12.21 11.63 15.97
CA HIS A 16 -12.50 12.38 17.20
C HIS A 16 -14.00 12.55 17.43
N VAL A 17 -14.74 12.97 16.39
CA VAL A 17 -16.18 13.18 16.46
C VAL A 17 -16.95 11.85 16.39
N ALA A 18 -16.54 10.95 15.48
CA ALA A 18 -17.22 9.67 15.26
C ALA A 18 -17.24 8.81 16.53
N HIS A 19 -16.10 8.72 17.23
CA HIS A 19 -16.00 7.99 18.49
C HIS A 19 -16.84 8.62 19.60
N ALA A 20 -16.81 9.95 19.70
CA ALA A 20 -17.54 10.67 20.75
C ALA A 20 -19.08 10.64 20.57
N THR A 21 -19.58 10.39 19.37
CA THR A 21 -21.01 10.51 19.03
C THR A 21 -21.69 9.20 18.63
N ASN A 22 -21.01 8.05 18.81
CA ASN A 22 -21.56 6.73 18.52
C ASN A 22 -21.33 5.75 19.68
N GLU A 23 -22.10 4.67 19.69
CA GLU A 23 -22.05 3.58 20.67
C GLU A 23 -21.39 2.34 20.09
N VAL A 24 -21.57 2.10 18.79
CA VAL A 24 -20.98 0.98 18.05
C VAL A 24 -20.22 1.50 16.83
N ILE A 25 -19.06 0.90 16.55
CA ILE A 25 -18.20 1.23 15.42
C ILE A 25 -17.77 -0.09 14.77
N ALA A 26 -18.43 -0.47 13.68
CA ALA A 26 -18.14 -1.70 12.95
C ALA A 26 -17.21 -1.38 11.77
N ILE A 27 -16.06 -2.04 11.69
CA ILE A 27 -14.96 -1.61 10.81
C ILE A 27 -14.34 -2.77 10.02
N TYR A 28 -13.62 -2.40 8.95
CA TYR A 28 -12.65 -3.23 8.25
C TYR A 28 -11.54 -2.32 7.71
N PRO A 29 -10.26 -2.73 7.73
CA PRO A 29 -9.17 -1.85 7.30
C PRO A 29 -9.03 -1.75 5.78
N ILE A 30 -9.07 -0.52 5.28
CA ILE A 30 -8.70 -0.19 3.92
C ILE A 30 -8.00 1.17 3.89
N THR A 31 -6.85 1.27 3.22
CA THR A 31 -6.15 2.54 3.04
C THR A 31 -6.99 3.47 2.14
N PRO A 32 -7.11 4.78 2.43
CA PRO A 32 -6.52 5.53 3.54
C PRO A 32 -7.43 5.73 4.77
N SER A 33 -8.52 4.97 4.93
CA SER A 33 -9.48 5.13 6.03
C SER A 33 -9.12 4.38 7.31
N SER A 34 -8.24 3.37 7.25
CA SER A 34 -7.88 2.51 8.39
C SER A 34 -7.55 3.28 9.67
N VAL A 35 -6.83 4.41 9.55
CA VAL A 35 -6.41 5.25 10.69
C VAL A 35 -7.59 5.68 11.57
N MET A 36 -8.77 5.92 10.99
CA MET A 36 -9.96 6.30 11.76
C MET A 36 -10.44 5.17 12.69
N GLY A 37 -10.45 3.94 12.18
CA GLY A 37 -10.75 2.75 12.97
C GLY A 37 -9.69 2.52 14.06
N GLU A 38 -8.42 2.71 13.72
CA GLU A 38 -7.27 2.47 14.61
C GLU A 38 -7.35 3.41 15.82
N ILE A 39 -7.54 4.70 15.56
CA ILE A 39 -7.73 5.71 16.62
C ILE A 39 -8.94 5.39 17.48
N SER A 40 -10.04 4.94 16.87
CA SER A 40 -11.26 4.58 17.61
C SER A 40 -11.03 3.39 18.55
N ASP A 41 -10.36 2.34 18.07
CA ASP A 41 -9.96 1.17 18.89
C ASP A 41 -9.03 1.59 20.03
N GLU A 42 -8.02 2.41 19.76
CA GLU A 42 -7.09 2.93 20.77
C GLU A 42 -7.79 3.78 21.84
N LYS A 43 -8.80 4.57 21.46
CA LYS A 43 -9.63 5.35 22.40
C LYS A 43 -10.46 4.42 23.28
N SER A 44 -11.16 3.44 22.69
CA SER A 44 -11.98 2.49 23.43
C SER A 44 -11.15 1.57 24.35
N ALA A 45 -10.00 1.09 23.89
CA ALA A 45 -9.07 0.29 24.69
C ALA A 45 -8.51 1.05 25.91
N ARG A 46 -8.43 2.39 25.84
CA ARG A 46 -8.05 3.27 26.96
C ARG A 46 -9.23 3.65 27.86
N GLY A 47 -10.44 3.19 27.55
CA GLY A 47 -11.66 3.52 28.29
C GLY A 47 -12.15 4.95 28.07
N GLU A 48 -11.78 5.59 26.96
CA GLU A 48 -12.31 6.91 26.59
C GLU A 48 -13.83 6.79 26.36
N LYS A 49 -14.59 7.63 27.06
CA LYS A 49 -16.05 7.61 27.02
C LYS A 49 -16.57 8.53 25.91
N ASN A 50 -17.71 8.19 25.34
CA ASN A 50 -18.47 9.06 24.45
C ASN A 50 -19.27 10.13 25.23
N ILE A 51 -20.05 10.95 24.53
CA ILE A 51 -20.81 12.06 25.15
C ILE A 51 -21.85 11.60 26.18
N TRP A 52 -22.29 10.33 26.14
CA TRP A 52 -23.21 9.70 27.10
C TRP A 52 -22.52 8.95 28.23
N GLY A 53 -21.19 8.98 28.31
CA GLY A 53 -20.44 8.42 29.43
C GLY A 53 -20.20 6.90 29.38
N THR A 54 -20.43 6.26 28.23
CA THR A 54 -20.09 4.86 27.96
C THR A 54 -18.92 4.76 26.98
N VAL A 55 -18.23 3.62 26.95
CA VAL A 55 -17.10 3.38 26.04
C VAL A 55 -17.66 2.77 24.74
N PRO A 56 -17.42 3.38 23.56
CA PRO A 56 -17.87 2.82 22.28
C PRO A 56 -17.29 1.42 22.02
N SER A 57 -18.11 0.53 21.47
CA SER A 57 -17.68 -0.80 21.03
C SER A 57 -17.10 -0.72 19.63
N VAL A 58 -15.81 -1.04 19.47
CA VAL A 58 -15.16 -1.14 18.15
C VAL A 58 -15.04 -2.61 17.79
N SER A 59 -15.51 -3.00 16.61
CA SER A 59 -15.52 -4.39 16.17
C SER A 59 -15.03 -4.50 14.74
N GLU A 60 -13.97 -5.28 14.53
CA GLU A 60 -13.47 -5.65 13.22
C GLU A 60 -14.27 -6.84 12.65
N LEU A 61 -14.63 -6.76 11.37
CA LEU A 61 -15.34 -7.81 10.63
C LEU A 61 -14.42 -8.50 9.62
N GLN A 62 -14.95 -9.47 8.87
CA GLN A 62 -14.19 -10.19 7.84
C GLN A 62 -14.00 -9.40 6.54
N SER A 63 -14.85 -8.41 6.29
CA SER A 63 -14.86 -7.53 5.11
C SER A 63 -15.75 -6.32 5.36
N GLU A 64 -15.70 -5.31 4.50
CA GLU A 64 -16.62 -4.17 4.51
C GLU A 64 -18.07 -4.57 4.24
N GLY A 65 -18.30 -5.63 3.46
CA GLY A 65 -19.62 -6.23 3.30
C GLY A 65 -20.17 -6.74 4.64
N GLY A 66 -19.33 -7.40 5.45
CA GLY A 66 -19.66 -7.79 6.81
C GLY A 66 -19.86 -6.59 7.75
N ALA A 67 -18.97 -5.59 7.68
CA ALA A 67 -19.05 -4.39 8.49
C ALA A 67 -20.36 -3.62 8.25
N SER A 68 -20.75 -3.40 6.98
CA SER A 68 -22.01 -2.73 6.65
C SER A 68 -23.25 -3.51 7.10
N GLY A 69 -23.21 -4.84 7.07
CA GLY A 69 -24.28 -5.68 7.63
C GLY A 69 -24.37 -5.57 9.16
N ALA A 70 -23.22 -5.54 9.85
CA ALA A 70 -23.14 -5.34 11.29
C ALA A 70 -23.64 -3.94 11.71
N VAL A 71 -23.26 -2.90 10.94
CA VAL A 71 -23.84 -1.55 11.09
C VAL A 71 -25.35 -1.61 10.97
N HIS A 72 -25.87 -2.20 9.88
CA HIS A 72 -27.31 -2.27 9.65
C HIS A 72 -28.03 -2.95 10.82
N GLY A 73 -27.53 -4.10 11.28
CA GLY A 73 -28.08 -4.81 12.44
C GLY A 73 -28.05 -3.99 13.74
N ALA A 74 -26.94 -3.33 14.05
CA ALA A 74 -26.80 -2.52 15.26
C ALA A 74 -27.75 -1.30 15.27
N LEU A 75 -27.91 -0.64 14.12
CA LEU A 75 -28.87 0.45 13.98
C LEU A 75 -30.31 -0.04 14.10
N GLN A 76 -30.65 -1.21 13.54
CA GLN A 76 -31.98 -1.79 13.71
C GLN A 76 -32.25 -2.19 15.16
N ALA A 77 -31.22 -2.51 15.94
CA ALA A 77 -31.31 -2.75 17.39
C ALA A 77 -31.29 -1.45 18.23
N GLY A 78 -31.20 -0.27 17.60
CA GLY A 78 -31.33 1.04 18.23
C GLY A 78 -30.03 1.66 18.75
N ALA A 79 -28.87 1.07 18.46
CA ALA A 79 -27.58 1.63 18.84
C ALA A 79 -27.10 2.63 17.78
N LEU A 80 -26.62 3.80 18.21
CA LEU A 80 -25.98 4.74 17.28
C LEU A 80 -24.67 4.15 16.77
N THR A 81 -24.59 3.97 15.46
CA THR A 81 -23.54 3.19 14.82
C THR A 81 -22.92 3.93 13.65
N THR A 82 -21.60 3.83 13.49
CA THR A 82 -20.82 4.40 12.38
C THR A 82 -19.81 3.39 11.81
N THR A 83 -19.18 3.73 10.69
CA THR A 83 -18.09 2.98 10.06
C THR A 83 -17.14 3.91 9.29
N PHE A 84 -15.98 3.37 8.93
CA PHE A 84 -14.93 4.05 8.16
C PHE A 84 -14.56 3.17 6.95
N THR A 85 -14.59 3.71 5.74
CA THR A 85 -14.22 2.95 4.54
C THR A 85 -13.74 3.85 3.39
N ALA A 86 -13.35 3.25 2.27
CA ALA A 86 -12.91 3.91 1.03
C ALA A 86 -12.95 2.92 -0.14
N SER A 87 -12.98 3.41 -1.39
CA SER A 87 -12.70 2.61 -2.60
C SER A 87 -13.50 1.30 -2.67
N GLN A 88 -12.82 0.16 -2.89
CA GLN A 88 -13.39 -1.18 -2.97
C GLN A 88 -14.25 -1.51 -1.75
N GLY A 89 -13.83 -1.05 -0.56
CA GLY A 89 -14.57 -1.26 0.66
C GLY A 89 -15.95 -0.63 0.62
N LEU A 90 -16.07 0.60 0.10
CA LEU A 90 -17.36 1.27 -0.08
C LEU A 90 -18.25 0.51 -1.08
N LEU A 91 -17.67 -0.03 -2.16
CA LEU A 91 -18.42 -0.84 -3.13
C LEU A 91 -19.06 -2.08 -2.48
N LEU A 92 -18.36 -2.75 -1.57
CA LEU A 92 -18.88 -3.88 -0.81
C LEU A 92 -20.00 -3.48 0.18
N MET A 93 -20.10 -2.20 0.55
CA MET A 93 -21.16 -1.69 1.43
C MET A 93 -22.44 -1.28 0.70
N ILE A 94 -22.39 -1.04 -0.61
CA ILE A 94 -23.53 -0.55 -1.41
C ILE A 94 -24.83 -1.34 -1.18
N PRO A 95 -24.84 -2.69 -1.14
CA PRO A 95 -26.08 -3.44 -0.90
C PRO A 95 -26.78 -3.07 0.41
N ASN A 96 -26.03 -2.93 1.51
CA ASN A 96 -26.57 -2.53 2.80
C ASN A 96 -26.92 -1.03 2.86
N MET A 97 -26.21 -0.18 2.10
CA MET A 97 -26.53 1.24 2.01
C MET A 97 -27.96 1.47 1.49
N PHE A 98 -28.39 0.74 0.46
CA PHE A 98 -29.79 0.80 0.00
C PHE A 98 -30.79 0.43 1.10
N LYS A 99 -30.47 -0.57 1.93
CA LYS A 99 -31.32 -1.02 3.03
C LYS A 99 -31.42 0.02 4.14
N ILE A 100 -30.28 0.55 4.59
CA ILE A 100 -30.21 1.57 5.65
C ILE A 100 -30.98 2.84 5.25
N ALA A 101 -30.82 3.31 4.00
CA ALA A 101 -31.55 4.47 3.49
C ALA A 101 -33.05 4.20 3.30
N GLY A 102 -33.40 3.05 2.73
CA GLY A 102 -34.80 2.64 2.55
C GLY A 102 -35.57 2.47 3.86
N GLU A 103 -34.87 2.14 4.93
CA GLU A 103 -35.44 2.00 6.28
C GLU A 103 -35.40 3.32 7.09
N LEU A 104 -34.93 4.43 6.50
CA LEU A 104 -34.84 5.76 7.13
C LEU A 104 -34.16 5.70 8.50
N THR A 105 -32.95 5.13 8.49
CA THR A 105 -32.18 4.86 9.69
C THR A 105 -30.97 5.80 9.76
N SER A 106 -30.89 6.55 10.85
CA SER A 106 -29.86 7.59 11.06
C SER A 106 -28.48 6.98 11.31
N THR A 107 -27.50 7.35 10.50
CA THR A 107 -26.08 6.96 10.65
C THR A 107 -25.20 7.84 9.75
N VAL A 108 -23.91 7.91 10.06
CA VAL A 108 -22.91 8.57 9.21
C VAL A 108 -21.80 7.60 8.87
N PHE A 109 -21.49 7.47 7.58
CA PHE A 109 -20.31 6.76 7.07
C PHE A 109 -19.24 7.79 6.74
N HIS A 110 -18.04 7.58 7.26
CA HIS A 110 -16.91 8.47 7.05
C HIS A 110 -15.98 7.89 5.99
N ILE A 111 -15.88 8.57 4.86
CA ILE A 111 -15.19 8.06 3.66
C ILE A 111 -13.97 8.92 3.34
N SER A 112 -12.78 8.32 3.40
CA SER A 112 -11.59 8.94 2.81
C SER A 112 -11.55 8.60 1.31
N ALA A 113 -12.25 9.40 0.50
CA ALA A 113 -12.56 9.10 -0.90
C ALA A 113 -11.31 8.72 -1.71
N ARG A 114 -11.37 7.57 -2.39
CA ARG A 114 -10.24 6.91 -3.03
C ARG A 114 -10.63 6.30 -4.37
N ALA A 115 -9.68 6.31 -5.30
CA ALA A 115 -9.76 5.66 -6.61
C ALA A 115 -10.25 4.20 -6.56
N ILE A 116 -11.15 3.84 -7.47
CA ILE A 116 -11.54 2.45 -7.75
C ILE A 116 -10.50 1.78 -8.64
N SER A 117 -10.17 0.52 -8.32
CA SER A 117 -9.33 -0.36 -9.13
C SER A 117 -10.02 -0.67 -10.47
N ALA A 118 -9.42 -0.21 -11.57
CA ALA A 118 -9.91 -0.44 -12.93
C ALA A 118 -8.86 -1.23 -13.73
N ALA A 119 -8.09 -0.58 -14.61
CA ALA A 119 -6.93 -1.19 -15.26
C ALA A 119 -5.74 -1.40 -14.29
N ALA A 120 -5.74 -0.69 -13.16
CA ALA A 120 -4.77 -0.84 -12.09
C ALA A 120 -5.38 -0.43 -10.75
N LEU A 121 -4.83 -0.98 -9.67
CA LEU A 121 -5.09 -0.54 -8.30
C LEU A 121 -4.49 0.85 -8.05
N ASN A 122 -5.23 1.71 -7.36
CA ASN A 122 -4.70 2.98 -6.86
C ASN A 122 -5.18 3.22 -5.42
N ILE A 123 -4.24 3.51 -4.50
CA ILE A 123 -4.56 3.77 -3.09
C ILE A 123 -4.95 5.22 -2.80
N PHE A 124 -4.72 6.11 -3.76
CA PHE A 124 -4.80 7.55 -3.62
C PHE A 124 -6.19 8.13 -3.93
N GLY A 125 -6.37 9.40 -3.59
CA GLY A 125 -7.65 10.06 -3.47
C GLY A 125 -8.24 10.56 -4.78
N ASP A 126 -9.46 10.13 -5.06
CA ASP A 126 -10.41 10.75 -5.98
C ASP A 126 -11.85 10.36 -5.55
N HIS A 127 -12.87 10.81 -6.27
CA HIS A 127 -14.28 10.63 -5.89
C HIS A 127 -14.96 9.44 -6.58
N SER A 128 -14.22 8.57 -7.27
CA SER A 128 -14.83 7.45 -8.03
C SER A 128 -15.64 6.49 -7.15
N ASP A 129 -15.24 6.30 -5.90
CA ASP A 129 -15.94 5.46 -4.93
C ASP A 129 -17.27 6.07 -4.46
N VAL A 130 -17.26 7.29 -3.93
CA VAL A 130 -18.46 7.98 -3.46
C VAL A 130 -19.44 8.24 -4.60
N MET A 131 -18.95 8.49 -5.82
CA MET A 131 -19.79 8.65 -7.00
C MET A 131 -20.44 7.34 -7.46
N SER A 132 -19.81 6.19 -7.18
CA SER A 132 -20.41 4.87 -7.40
C SER A 132 -21.57 4.58 -6.42
N ALA A 133 -21.61 5.25 -5.27
CA ALA A 133 -22.66 5.11 -4.26
C ALA A 133 -23.77 6.18 -4.34
N ARG A 134 -23.73 7.12 -5.31
CA ARG A 134 -24.65 8.27 -5.35
C ARG A 134 -26.13 7.94 -5.52
N SER A 135 -26.46 6.72 -5.96
CA SER A 135 -27.85 6.26 -6.16
C SER A 135 -28.47 5.60 -4.93
N THR A 136 -27.70 5.39 -3.86
CA THR A 136 -28.12 4.60 -2.70
C THR A 136 -29.18 5.27 -1.80
N GLY A 137 -29.46 6.57 -2.02
CA GLY A 137 -30.38 7.35 -1.18
C GLY A 137 -29.71 7.98 0.05
N TRP A 138 -28.39 8.12 0.05
CA TRP A 138 -27.65 8.74 1.15
C TRP A 138 -27.49 10.24 0.92
N GLY A 139 -27.53 11.01 2.01
CA GLY A 139 -27.00 12.37 2.02
C GLY A 139 -25.49 12.32 1.78
N MET A 140 -24.92 13.25 1.02
CA MET A 140 -23.50 13.26 0.66
C MET A 140 -22.91 14.64 0.92
N ILE A 141 -22.04 14.75 1.91
CA ILE A 141 -21.40 16.01 2.31
C ILE A 141 -19.87 15.90 2.21
N CYS A 142 -19.27 16.86 1.52
CA CYS A 142 -17.85 16.88 1.17
C CYS A 142 -17.10 17.96 1.96
N SER A 143 -16.03 17.58 2.66
CA SER A 143 -15.10 18.52 3.31
C SER A 143 -13.90 18.82 2.43
N ASN A 144 -13.48 20.08 2.39
CA ASN A 144 -12.35 20.53 1.58
C ASN A 144 -11.02 20.40 2.32
N ASN A 145 -11.00 20.63 3.64
CA ASN A 145 -9.80 20.64 4.47
C ASN A 145 -10.02 20.01 5.85
N VAL A 146 -8.96 19.91 6.65
CA VAL A 146 -8.96 19.17 7.93
C VAL A 146 -9.93 19.78 8.96
N GLN A 147 -10.07 21.11 9.00
CA GLN A 147 -11.03 21.77 9.90
C GLN A 147 -12.46 21.38 9.54
N GLU A 148 -12.80 21.44 8.25
CA GLU A 148 -14.13 21.06 7.76
C GLU A 148 -14.42 19.57 7.94
N VAL A 149 -13.40 18.69 7.96
CA VAL A 149 -13.60 17.28 8.28
C VAL A 149 -14.14 17.11 9.69
N MET A 150 -13.59 17.82 10.68
CA MET A 150 -14.09 17.78 12.06
C MET A 150 -15.50 18.36 12.16
N ASP A 151 -15.72 19.51 11.53
CA ASP A 151 -17.00 20.22 11.61
C ASP A 151 -18.13 19.42 10.92
N PHE A 152 -17.88 18.92 9.71
CA PHE A 152 -18.91 18.21 8.93
C PHE A 152 -19.17 16.81 9.46
N ALA A 153 -18.23 16.18 10.18
CA ALA A 153 -18.53 14.97 10.93
C ALA A 153 -19.65 15.22 11.96
N LEU A 154 -19.59 16.32 12.72
CA LEU A 154 -20.60 16.63 13.74
C LEU A 154 -21.92 17.10 13.12
N ILE A 155 -21.85 17.97 12.11
CA ILE A 155 -23.03 18.47 11.39
C ILE A 155 -23.80 17.31 10.75
N SER A 156 -23.10 16.36 10.13
CA SER A 156 -23.74 15.17 9.54
C SER A 156 -24.44 14.30 10.59
N GLN A 157 -23.80 14.11 11.75
CA GLN A 157 -24.37 13.32 12.85
C GLN A 157 -25.64 13.97 13.43
N ALA A 158 -25.63 15.30 13.60
CA ALA A 158 -26.81 16.05 14.03
C ALA A 158 -27.92 16.00 12.96
N ALA A 159 -27.57 16.24 11.70
CA ALA A 159 -28.51 16.26 10.59
C ALA A 159 -29.17 14.88 10.37
N THR A 160 -28.41 13.77 10.43
CA THR A 160 -28.97 12.43 10.20
C THR A 160 -30.00 12.02 11.24
N LEU A 161 -29.84 12.44 12.51
CA LEU A 161 -30.80 12.16 13.57
C LEU A 161 -32.13 12.87 13.33
N ARG A 162 -32.09 14.12 12.85
CA ARG A 162 -33.28 14.93 12.59
C ARG A 162 -33.95 14.60 11.27
N ALA A 163 -33.15 14.36 10.23
CA ALA A 163 -33.63 14.05 8.88
C ALA A 163 -34.04 12.58 8.70
N ARG A 164 -33.50 11.67 9.53
CA ARG A 164 -33.58 10.21 9.36
C ARG A 164 -32.96 9.65 8.06
N VAL A 165 -32.35 10.52 7.25
CA VAL A 165 -31.58 10.14 6.08
C VAL A 165 -30.15 9.84 6.53
N PRO A 166 -29.56 8.69 6.16
CA PRO A 166 -28.16 8.40 6.47
C PRO A 166 -27.20 9.25 5.61
N PHE A 167 -26.02 9.58 6.14
CA PHE A 167 -25.06 10.48 5.49
C PHE A 167 -23.72 9.82 5.19
N MET A 168 -23.19 10.05 3.99
CA MET A 168 -21.79 9.91 3.65
C MET A 168 -21.11 11.24 3.91
N HIS A 169 -20.28 11.32 4.95
CA HIS A 169 -19.33 12.41 5.14
C HIS A 169 -18.00 11.99 4.51
N TYR A 170 -17.56 12.68 3.47
CA TYR A 170 -16.36 12.30 2.74
C TYR A 170 -15.40 13.46 2.50
N PHE A 171 -14.13 13.10 2.35
CA PHE A 171 -13.01 14.00 2.15
C PHE A 171 -11.90 13.28 1.39
N ASP A 172 -11.06 14.05 0.69
CA ASP A 172 -10.12 13.49 -0.28
C ASP A 172 -9.05 12.61 0.40
N GLY A 173 -8.98 11.35 -0.03
CA GLY A 173 -8.01 10.37 0.45
C GLY A 173 -6.57 10.85 0.24
N PHE A 174 -5.73 10.70 1.27
CA PHE A 174 -4.40 11.30 1.41
C PHE A 174 -4.43 12.83 1.47
N ARG A 175 -4.91 13.49 0.42
CA ARG A 175 -4.81 14.95 0.24
C ARG A 175 -5.41 15.74 1.40
N THR A 176 -6.49 15.24 1.99
CA THR A 176 -7.08 15.77 3.23
C THR A 176 -6.95 14.77 4.37
N SER A 177 -7.13 13.47 4.12
CA SER A 177 -7.13 12.48 5.20
C SER A 177 -5.79 12.31 5.93
N HIS A 178 -4.67 12.58 5.25
CA HIS A 178 -3.30 12.47 5.78
C HIS A 178 -2.55 13.81 5.82
N GLU A 179 -3.17 14.90 5.37
CA GLU A 179 -2.61 16.23 5.57
C GLU A 179 -2.77 16.63 7.02
N VAL A 180 -1.68 17.02 7.66
CA VAL A 180 -1.68 17.51 9.04
C VAL A 180 -1.84 19.02 9.01
N GLN A 181 -2.84 19.54 9.73
CA GLN A 181 -3.07 20.98 9.89
C GLN A 181 -3.28 21.36 11.36
N LYS A 182 -3.04 22.63 11.69
CA LYS A 182 -3.48 23.23 12.96
C LYS A 182 -4.95 23.59 12.85
N VAL A 183 -5.79 22.95 13.65
CA VAL A 183 -7.25 23.11 13.63
C VAL A 183 -7.78 23.40 15.03
N GLU A 184 -8.96 24.00 15.09
CA GLU A 184 -9.70 24.25 16.32
C GLU A 184 -10.55 23.02 16.69
N GLU A 185 -10.20 22.36 17.79
CA GLU A 185 -10.83 21.11 18.26
C GLU A 185 -12.24 21.34 18.80
N LEU A 186 -13.17 20.48 18.39
CA LEU A 186 -14.50 20.42 18.99
C LEU A 186 -14.43 19.74 20.36
N SER A 187 -15.01 20.37 21.37
CA SER A 187 -15.14 19.79 22.71
C SER A 187 -16.33 18.84 22.80
N PHE A 188 -16.38 18.00 23.83
CA PHE A 188 -17.55 17.16 24.08
C PHE A 188 -18.81 17.97 24.39
N ASP A 189 -18.67 19.19 24.93
CA ASP A 189 -19.81 20.06 25.19
C ASP A 189 -20.37 20.65 23.90
N ASP A 190 -19.51 20.95 22.91
CA ASP A 190 -19.97 21.31 21.56
C ASP A 190 -20.76 20.17 20.93
N MET A 191 -20.27 18.94 21.07
CA MET A 191 -20.93 17.74 20.54
C MET A 191 -22.28 17.51 21.23
N ARG A 192 -22.35 17.62 22.56
CA ARG A 192 -23.62 17.53 23.31
C ARG A 192 -24.61 18.62 22.93
N PHE A 193 -24.14 19.83 22.64
CA PHE A 193 -25.02 20.92 22.19
C PHE A 193 -25.63 20.62 20.81
N MET A 194 -24.85 20.01 19.91
CA MET A 194 -25.31 19.67 18.57
C MET A 194 -26.24 18.46 18.56
N ILE A 195 -25.95 17.41 19.33
CA ILE A 195 -26.71 16.16 19.36
C ILE A 195 -27.89 16.22 20.34
N SER A 196 -29.13 16.10 19.84
CA SER A 196 -30.34 16.07 20.67
C SER A 196 -30.61 14.69 21.25
N ASP A 197 -30.65 14.59 22.58
CA ASP A 197 -30.98 13.36 23.29
C ASP A 197 -32.41 12.87 22.99
N GLU A 198 -33.35 13.77 22.71
CA GLU A 198 -34.71 13.41 22.29
C GLU A 198 -34.71 12.66 20.94
N LEU A 199 -33.88 13.09 19.99
CA LEU A 199 -33.76 12.41 18.69
C LEU A 199 -33.04 11.07 18.81
N VAL A 200 -32.07 10.96 19.74
CA VAL A 200 -31.42 9.69 20.08
C VAL A 200 -32.42 8.72 20.71
N GLN A 201 -33.23 9.20 21.65
CA GLN A 201 -34.32 8.40 22.22
C GLN A 201 -35.32 7.97 21.15
N ALA A 202 -35.73 8.88 20.26
CA ALA A 202 -36.63 8.54 19.16
C ALA A 202 -36.03 7.48 18.21
N HIS A 203 -34.71 7.49 17.98
CA HIS A 203 -34.02 6.42 17.25
C HIS A 203 -34.17 5.06 17.96
N ARG A 204 -33.90 5.03 19.27
CA ARG A 204 -34.05 3.82 20.11
C ARG A 204 -35.49 3.31 20.20
N GLU A 205 -36.47 4.20 20.24
CA GLU A 205 -37.90 3.84 20.25
C GLU A 205 -38.33 3.12 18.97
N ARG A 206 -37.62 3.32 17.85
CA ARG A 206 -37.83 2.60 16.59
C ARG A 206 -37.02 1.31 16.50
N ALA A 207 -36.32 0.87 17.52
CA ALA A 207 -35.53 -0.37 17.46
C ALA A 207 -36.40 -1.63 17.35
N LEU A 208 -35.83 -2.69 16.78
CA LEU A 208 -36.32 -4.05 16.91
C LEU A 208 -36.09 -4.52 18.35
N THR A 209 -37.17 -4.84 19.07
CA THR A 209 -37.11 -5.45 20.40
C THR A 209 -38.24 -6.46 20.55
N PRO A 210 -38.01 -7.63 21.18
CA PRO A 210 -39.06 -8.60 21.47
C PRO A 210 -40.15 -8.04 22.41
N ASP A 211 -39.85 -6.99 23.17
CA ASP A 211 -40.83 -6.36 24.08
C ASP A 211 -41.85 -5.48 23.33
N ARG A 212 -41.49 -5.01 22.12
CA ARG A 212 -42.33 -4.20 21.23
C ARG A 212 -42.05 -4.59 19.77
N PRO A 213 -42.43 -5.80 19.35
CA PRO A 213 -41.98 -6.36 18.09
C PRO A 213 -42.60 -5.60 16.91
N VAL A 214 -41.77 -5.33 15.90
CA VAL A 214 -42.17 -4.80 14.60
C VAL A 214 -41.51 -5.61 13.49
N LEU A 215 -42.09 -5.61 12.29
CA LEU A 215 -41.56 -6.30 11.12
C LEU A 215 -40.91 -5.31 10.15
N ARG A 216 -39.73 -5.65 9.60
CA ARG A 216 -38.98 -4.86 8.61
C ARG A 216 -38.36 -5.76 7.55
N GLY A 217 -38.05 -5.18 6.39
CA GLY A 217 -37.40 -5.91 5.30
C GLY A 217 -38.29 -6.99 4.66
N THR A 218 -39.58 -6.72 4.52
CA THR A 218 -40.52 -7.67 3.89
C THR A 218 -40.21 -7.87 2.41
N ALA A 219 -40.65 -9.01 1.87
CA ALA A 219 -40.78 -9.19 0.43
C ALA A 219 -42.09 -8.51 -0.04
N GLN A 220 -42.01 -7.70 -1.08
CA GLN A 220 -43.15 -6.95 -1.62
C GLN A 220 -43.36 -7.31 -3.08
N ASN A 221 -44.62 -7.53 -3.45
CA ASN A 221 -45.03 -7.72 -4.84
C ASN A 221 -45.11 -6.38 -5.59
N PRO A 222 -45.27 -6.39 -6.92
CA PRO A 222 -45.39 -5.16 -7.72
C PRO A 222 -46.57 -4.25 -7.35
N ASP A 223 -47.60 -4.79 -6.69
CA ASP A 223 -48.81 -4.08 -6.27
C ASP A 223 -48.56 -3.01 -5.20
N VAL A 224 -47.51 -3.15 -4.38
CA VAL A 224 -47.19 -2.19 -3.29
C VAL A 224 -45.74 -1.73 -3.28
N TYR A 225 -44.82 -2.39 -3.99
CA TYR A 225 -43.39 -2.03 -3.96
C TYR A 225 -43.14 -0.59 -4.42
N PHE A 226 -43.75 -0.16 -5.52
CA PHE A 226 -43.54 1.20 -6.03
C PHE A 226 -44.06 2.25 -5.03
N GLN A 227 -45.28 2.08 -4.53
CA GLN A 227 -45.85 2.97 -3.51
C GLN A 227 -44.98 3.01 -2.26
N GLY A 228 -44.50 1.84 -1.80
CA GLY A 228 -43.57 1.70 -0.69
C GLY A 228 -42.27 2.48 -0.91
N ARG A 229 -41.71 2.41 -2.11
CA ARG A 229 -40.45 3.08 -2.46
C ARG A 229 -40.56 4.60 -2.49
N GLU A 230 -41.73 5.15 -2.81
CA GLU A 230 -42.02 6.59 -2.85
C GLU A 230 -42.36 7.19 -1.48
N THR A 231 -42.66 6.36 -0.46
CA THR A 231 -43.02 6.85 0.89
C THR A 231 -41.95 7.73 1.54
N VAL A 232 -40.68 7.54 1.16
CA VAL A 232 -39.53 8.26 1.73
C VAL A 232 -39.36 9.68 1.16
N ASN A 233 -40.09 10.06 0.10
CA ASN A 233 -39.91 11.35 -0.58
C ASN A 233 -40.10 12.56 0.34
N ALA A 234 -40.94 12.46 1.37
CA ALA A 234 -41.16 13.53 2.34
C ALA A 234 -39.91 13.88 3.19
N TYR A 235 -38.90 13.01 3.22
CA TYR A 235 -37.70 13.16 4.05
C TYR A 235 -36.56 13.88 3.34
N TYR A 236 -36.40 13.70 2.02
CA TYR A 236 -35.21 14.19 1.31
C TYR A 236 -35.18 15.72 1.12
N PRO A 237 -36.26 16.40 0.69
CA PRO A 237 -36.27 17.87 0.65
C PRO A 237 -36.06 18.48 2.04
N LYS A 238 -36.63 17.87 3.08
CA LYS A 238 -36.41 18.28 4.48
C LYS A 238 -34.97 18.06 4.91
N ALA A 239 -34.33 16.97 4.48
CA ALA A 239 -32.93 16.70 4.81
C ALA A 239 -32.01 17.83 4.32
N LEU A 240 -32.23 18.35 3.10
CA LEU A 240 -31.50 19.50 2.57
C LEU A 240 -31.65 20.74 3.47
N GLN A 241 -32.89 21.10 3.83
CA GLN A 241 -33.16 22.21 4.74
C GLN A 241 -32.50 21.99 6.11
N ILE A 242 -32.62 20.76 6.63
CA ILE A 242 -32.08 20.38 7.93
C ILE A 242 -30.57 20.57 7.98
N VAL A 243 -29.85 20.20 6.92
CA VAL A 243 -28.40 20.38 6.87
C VAL A 243 -28.02 21.86 6.95
N GLN A 244 -28.70 22.74 6.23
CA GLN A 244 -28.43 24.18 6.29
C GLN A 244 -28.69 24.73 7.71
N GLU A 245 -29.79 24.34 8.33
CA GLU A 245 -30.12 24.75 9.70
C GLU A 245 -29.10 24.22 10.73
N GLU A 246 -28.58 22.99 10.57
CA GLU A 246 -27.52 22.48 11.45
C GLU A 246 -26.18 23.19 11.20
N MET A 247 -25.88 23.61 9.96
CA MET A 247 -24.74 24.50 9.68
C MET A 247 -24.89 25.86 10.37
N ASP A 248 -26.10 26.44 10.37
CA ASP A 248 -26.38 27.72 11.03
C ASP A 248 -26.31 27.59 12.56
N LYS A 249 -26.83 26.49 13.13
CA LYS A 249 -26.70 26.15 14.55
C LYS A 249 -25.22 26.02 14.95
N PHE A 250 -24.44 25.32 14.13
CA PHE A 250 -23.01 25.15 14.34
C PHE A 250 -22.24 26.49 14.29
N ALA A 251 -22.63 27.39 13.38
CA ALA A 251 -22.05 28.72 13.29
C ALA A 251 -22.32 29.55 14.55
N GLY A 252 -23.51 29.44 15.15
CA GLY A 252 -23.83 30.09 16.42
C GLY A 252 -22.97 29.61 17.59
N LEU A 253 -22.49 28.37 17.54
CA LEU A 253 -21.64 27.76 18.58
C LEU A 253 -20.16 28.07 18.40
N THR A 254 -19.67 28.01 17.16
CA THR A 254 -18.23 28.01 16.86
C THR A 254 -17.75 29.28 16.16
N GLY A 255 -18.66 30.08 15.60
CA GLY A 255 -18.35 31.21 14.73
C GLY A 255 -18.02 30.83 13.28
N ARG A 256 -17.86 29.53 12.97
CA ARG A 256 -17.57 29.05 11.61
C ARG A 256 -18.87 28.84 10.84
N LYS A 257 -19.08 29.63 9.80
CA LYS A 257 -20.30 29.60 8.98
C LYS A 257 -20.10 28.76 7.73
N TYR A 258 -21.06 27.90 7.45
CA TYR A 258 -21.10 27.07 6.25
C TYR A 258 -22.45 27.21 5.53
N SER A 259 -22.49 26.81 4.27
CA SER A 259 -23.73 26.74 3.49
C SER A 259 -23.68 25.52 2.57
N VAL A 260 -24.83 24.94 2.24
CA VAL A 260 -24.91 23.73 1.38
C VAL A 260 -24.26 23.93 0.00
N ALA A 261 -24.29 25.17 -0.50
CA ALA A 261 -23.48 25.68 -1.61
C ALA A 261 -22.94 27.07 -1.22
N GLU A 262 -21.67 27.35 -1.50
CA GLU A 262 -20.98 28.55 -1.04
C GLU A 262 -20.24 29.22 -2.20
N TYR A 263 -20.54 30.51 -2.45
CA TYR A 263 -19.84 31.32 -3.45
C TYR A 263 -18.72 32.14 -2.82
N VAL A 264 -17.55 32.14 -3.47
CA VAL A 264 -16.40 32.98 -3.11
C VAL A 264 -15.82 33.61 -4.38
N GLY A 265 -15.49 34.90 -4.35
CA GLY A 265 -14.81 35.60 -5.44
C GLY A 265 -15.41 36.97 -5.73
N ALA A 266 -15.17 37.48 -6.93
CA ALA A 266 -15.64 38.81 -7.33
C ALA A 266 -17.19 38.86 -7.32
N PRO A 267 -17.83 39.88 -6.73
CA PRO A 267 -19.29 40.04 -6.77
C PRO A 267 -19.85 40.19 -8.20
N ASP A 268 -19.01 40.63 -9.14
CA ASP A 268 -19.32 40.82 -10.55
C ASP A 268 -18.56 39.81 -11.45
N ALA A 269 -18.27 38.61 -10.93
CA ALA A 269 -17.57 37.58 -11.70
C ALA A 269 -18.31 37.23 -13.00
N GLU A 270 -17.54 37.02 -14.07
CA GLU A 270 -18.05 36.58 -15.37
C GLU A 270 -17.74 35.10 -15.65
N ARG A 271 -16.71 34.56 -14.98
CA ARG A 271 -16.23 33.18 -15.12
C ARG A 271 -16.18 32.53 -13.74
N VAL A 272 -16.83 31.38 -13.59
CA VAL A 272 -16.91 30.66 -12.31
C VAL A 272 -16.46 29.22 -12.46
N VAL A 273 -15.74 28.73 -11.46
CA VAL A 273 -15.44 27.30 -11.29
C VAL A 273 -16.40 26.71 -10.25
N ILE A 274 -16.97 25.53 -10.53
CA ILE A 274 -17.76 24.75 -9.56
C ILE A 274 -16.99 23.47 -9.26
N VAL A 275 -16.69 23.21 -7.99
CA VAL A 275 -15.87 22.07 -7.56
C VAL A 275 -16.21 21.62 -6.13
N MET A 276 -15.77 20.41 -5.80
CA MET A 276 -15.94 19.76 -4.50
C MET A 276 -14.58 19.26 -3.97
N GLY A 277 -14.45 19.17 -2.66
CA GLY A 277 -13.25 18.64 -2.01
C GLY A 277 -12.06 19.62 -2.01
N SER A 278 -10.87 19.09 -1.79
CA SER A 278 -9.66 19.89 -1.52
C SER A 278 -9.25 20.85 -2.64
N ALA A 279 -9.65 20.59 -3.89
CA ALA A 279 -9.40 21.50 -5.00
C ALA A 279 -10.03 22.88 -4.82
N ALA A 280 -11.13 22.98 -4.07
CA ALA A 280 -11.76 24.26 -3.77
C ALA A 280 -10.81 25.24 -3.09
N ASP A 281 -9.95 24.78 -2.18
CA ASP A 281 -8.97 25.64 -1.49
C ASP A 281 -7.89 26.13 -2.47
N THR A 282 -7.42 25.27 -3.39
CA THR A 282 -6.47 25.66 -4.44
C THR A 282 -7.08 26.67 -5.41
N VAL A 283 -8.33 26.45 -5.85
CA VAL A 283 -9.04 27.39 -6.73
C VAL A 283 -9.26 28.72 -6.01
N GLN A 284 -9.60 28.71 -4.72
CA GLN A 284 -9.79 29.92 -3.93
C GLN A 284 -8.48 30.73 -3.80
N GLU A 285 -7.38 30.09 -3.43
CA GLU A 285 -6.09 30.78 -3.31
C GLU A 285 -5.65 31.38 -4.67
N THR A 286 -5.92 30.66 -5.76
CA THR A 286 -5.61 31.11 -7.12
C THR A 286 -6.49 32.28 -7.57
N LEU A 287 -7.80 32.23 -7.33
CA LEU A 287 -8.71 33.31 -7.73
C LEU A 287 -8.46 34.59 -6.92
N GLU A 288 -8.02 34.49 -5.66
CA GLU A 288 -7.64 35.66 -4.85
C GLU A 288 -6.49 36.42 -5.52
N THR A 289 -5.49 35.69 -6.01
CA THR A 289 -4.38 36.26 -6.79
C THR A 289 -4.86 36.91 -8.09
N LEU A 290 -5.76 36.25 -8.83
CA LEU A 290 -6.27 36.76 -10.11
C LEU A 290 -7.21 37.96 -9.94
N ASN A 291 -8.08 37.94 -8.92
CA ASN A 291 -8.98 39.05 -8.60
C ASN A 291 -8.19 40.27 -8.10
N ALA A 292 -7.12 40.08 -7.33
CA ALA A 292 -6.20 41.15 -6.96
C ALA A 292 -5.50 41.77 -8.19
N ALA A 293 -5.31 40.98 -9.26
CA ALA A 293 -4.84 41.44 -10.56
C ALA A 293 -5.95 42.01 -11.48
N GLY A 294 -7.19 42.13 -10.99
CA GLY A 294 -8.32 42.73 -11.70
C GLY A 294 -9.14 41.75 -12.57
N GLU A 295 -8.88 40.44 -12.51
CA GLU A 295 -9.77 39.47 -13.14
C GLU A 295 -11.13 39.40 -12.42
N LYS A 296 -12.18 39.00 -13.16
CA LYS A 296 -13.55 38.84 -12.63
C LYS A 296 -13.90 37.36 -12.53
N VAL A 297 -13.31 36.69 -11.56
CA VAL A 297 -13.43 35.23 -11.39
C VAL A 297 -14.03 34.86 -10.03
N GLY A 298 -14.75 33.74 -10.02
CA GLY A 298 -15.39 33.20 -8.82
C GLY A 298 -15.32 31.68 -8.72
N LEU A 299 -15.70 31.19 -7.56
CA LEU A 299 -15.73 29.78 -7.18
C LEU A 299 -17.06 29.50 -6.48
N LEU A 300 -17.71 28.41 -6.88
CA LEU A 300 -18.78 27.79 -6.12
C LEU A 300 -18.28 26.48 -5.51
N LYS A 301 -18.29 26.41 -4.18
CA LYS A 301 -18.00 25.19 -3.42
C LYS A 301 -19.32 24.47 -3.18
N VAL A 302 -19.44 23.24 -3.67
CA VAL A 302 -20.59 22.38 -3.34
C VAL A 302 -20.24 21.59 -2.08
N ARG A 303 -20.94 21.85 -0.98
CA ARG A 303 -20.71 21.16 0.30
C ARG A 303 -21.60 19.94 0.42
N LEU A 304 -22.90 20.12 0.18
CA LEU A 304 -23.87 19.03 0.12
C LEU A 304 -24.11 18.63 -1.34
N PHE A 305 -23.59 17.48 -1.75
CA PHE A 305 -23.80 16.93 -3.09
C PHE A 305 -25.14 16.20 -3.24
N ARG A 306 -25.61 15.55 -2.16
CA ARG A 306 -26.93 14.89 -2.12
C ARG A 306 -27.63 15.16 -0.79
N PRO A 307 -28.94 15.47 -0.78
CA PRO A 307 -29.75 15.93 -1.91
C PRO A 307 -29.14 17.18 -2.57
N PHE A 308 -29.22 17.30 -3.90
CA PHE A 308 -28.52 18.36 -4.62
C PHE A 308 -29.22 19.72 -4.39
N PRO A 309 -28.50 20.78 -3.98
CA PRO A 309 -29.11 22.03 -3.53
C PRO A 309 -29.37 23.01 -4.68
N VAL A 310 -30.29 22.66 -5.60
CA VAL A 310 -30.58 23.43 -6.84
C VAL A 310 -30.82 24.91 -6.57
N ASP A 311 -31.73 25.24 -5.64
CA ASP A 311 -32.09 26.63 -5.33
C ASP A 311 -30.91 27.41 -4.73
N ALA A 312 -30.10 26.78 -3.87
CA ALA A 312 -28.93 27.43 -3.28
C ALA A 312 -27.84 27.70 -4.33
N VAL A 313 -27.59 26.73 -5.23
CA VAL A 313 -26.64 26.88 -6.36
C VAL A 313 -27.07 28.02 -7.27
N ALA A 314 -28.36 28.09 -7.63
CA ALA A 314 -28.90 29.16 -8.46
C ALA A 314 -28.81 30.55 -7.80
N ALA A 315 -29.11 30.63 -6.49
CA ALA A 315 -29.20 31.89 -5.77
C ALA A 315 -27.84 32.54 -5.49
N CYS A 316 -26.78 31.75 -5.23
CA CYS A 316 -25.48 32.29 -4.84
C CYS A 316 -24.55 32.64 -6.02
N LEU A 317 -24.90 32.29 -7.26
CA LEU A 317 -24.13 32.66 -8.44
C LEU A 317 -24.46 34.11 -8.88
N PRO A 318 -23.45 34.97 -9.16
CA PRO A 318 -23.69 36.33 -9.64
C PRO A 318 -24.45 36.39 -10.97
N ALA A 319 -25.33 37.38 -11.13
CA ALA A 319 -26.07 37.63 -12.37
C ALA A 319 -25.17 37.91 -13.59
N THR A 320 -23.91 38.29 -13.34
CA THR A 320 -22.90 38.60 -14.35
C THR A 320 -22.19 37.37 -14.92
N VAL A 321 -22.43 36.18 -14.37
CA VAL A 321 -21.78 34.95 -14.82
C VAL A 321 -22.20 34.63 -16.26
N LYS A 322 -21.19 34.43 -17.12
CA LYS A 322 -21.36 34.08 -18.54
C LYS A 322 -20.89 32.66 -18.83
N LYS A 323 -19.87 32.18 -18.10
CA LYS A 323 -19.21 30.91 -18.37
C LYS A 323 -18.86 30.18 -17.06
N ILE A 324 -19.09 28.87 -17.04
CA ILE A 324 -18.89 28.01 -15.88
C ILE A 324 -18.05 26.80 -16.28
N ALA A 325 -17.01 26.50 -15.49
CA ALA A 325 -16.31 25.22 -15.56
C ALA A 325 -16.70 24.37 -14.35
N VAL A 326 -17.18 23.15 -14.57
CA VAL A 326 -17.47 22.18 -13.52
C VAL A 326 -16.36 21.15 -13.49
N LEU A 327 -15.75 20.98 -12.31
CA LEU A 327 -14.62 20.08 -12.12
C LEU A 327 -15.02 18.85 -11.33
N ASP A 328 -14.89 17.69 -11.97
CA ASP A 328 -15.17 16.39 -11.38
C ASP A 328 -13.86 15.64 -11.09
N ARG A 329 -13.74 15.12 -9.86
CA ARG A 329 -12.62 14.29 -9.44
C ARG A 329 -12.93 12.81 -9.67
N THR A 330 -13.50 12.46 -10.81
CA THR A 330 -13.86 11.08 -11.18
C THR A 330 -13.85 10.91 -12.69
N LYS A 331 -13.99 9.68 -13.19
CA LYS A 331 -14.19 9.36 -14.61
C LYS A 331 -15.25 8.28 -14.74
N GLU A 332 -16.28 8.55 -15.54
CA GLU A 332 -17.30 7.57 -15.93
C GLU A 332 -17.15 7.26 -17.44
N PRO A 333 -16.38 6.23 -17.83
CA PRO A 333 -16.16 5.92 -19.25
C PRO A 333 -17.49 5.68 -19.98
N GLY A 334 -17.72 6.45 -21.06
CA GLY A 334 -18.93 6.34 -21.89
C GLY A 334 -20.13 7.19 -21.43
N SER A 335 -20.02 7.93 -20.32
CA SER A 335 -21.08 8.86 -19.91
C SER A 335 -21.13 10.12 -20.79
N LEU A 336 -22.26 10.83 -20.75
CA LEU A 336 -22.40 12.16 -21.36
C LEU A 336 -21.53 13.23 -20.68
N GLY A 337 -21.02 12.94 -19.50
CA GLY A 337 -20.22 13.82 -18.65
C GLY A 337 -20.21 13.29 -17.22
N GLU A 338 -19.32 13.83 -16.40
CA GLU A 338 -19.16 13.39 -15.01
C GLU A 338 -20.31 13.86 -14.09
N PRO A 339 -20.50 13.25 -12.90
CA PRO A 339 -21.70 13.45 -12.08
C PRO A 339 -21.99 14.90 -11.70
N LEU A 340 -21.01 15.65 -11.20
CA LEU A 340 -21.24 17.04 -10.79
C LEU A 340 -21.55 17.92 -12.00
N TYR A 341 -20.84 17.72 -13.12
CA TYR A 341 -21.15 18.38 -14.37
C TYR A 341 -22.59 18.15 -14.84
N LEU A 342 -23.08 16.92 -14.82
CA LEU A 342 -24.45 16.59 -15.21
C LEU A 342 -25.49 17.23 -14.26
N ASP A 343 -25.22 17.19 -12.96
CA ASP A 343 -26.12 17.80 -11.96
C ASP A 343 -26.17 19.32 -12.10
N VAL A 344 -25.03 19.99 -12.29
CA VAL A 344 -24.98 21.44 -12.47
C VAL A 344 -25.71 21.87 -13.74
N ARG A 345 -25.52 21.16 -14.85
CA ARG A 345 -26.22 21.47 -16.10
C ARG A 345 -27.73 21.36 -15.95
N THR A 346 -28.18 20.31 -15.26
CA THR A 346 -29.59 20.06 -14.99
C THR A 346 -30.14 21.11 -14.02
N ALA A 347 -29.47 21.34 -12.89
CA ALA A 347 -29.89 22.30 -11.87
C ALA A 347 -30.01 23.72 -12.41
N ILE A 348 -29.03 24.20 -13.20
CA ILE A 348 -29.12 25.53 -13.82
C ILE A 348 -30.25 25.57 -14.85
N GLY A 349 -30.42 24.51 -15.65
CA GLY A 349 -31.51 24.44 -16.63
C GLY A 349 -32.90 24.50 -15.98
N GLU A 350 -33.14 23.69 -14.96
CA GLU A 350 -34.39 23.67 -14.21
C GLU A 350 -34.63 24.99 -13.46
N ALA A 351 -33.62 25.50 -12.75
CA ALA A 351 -33.73 26.78 -12.06
C ALA A 351 -34.01 27.95 -13.02
N MET A 352 -33.47 27.92 -14.24
CA MET A 352 -33.78 28.90 -15.27
C MET A 352 -35.23 28.78 -15.76
N ALA A 353 -35.70 27.56 -16.01
CA ALA A 353 -37.08 27.31 -16.42
C ALA A 353 -38.10 27.77 -15.35
N ASP A 354 -37.74 27.62 -14.08
CA ASP A 354 -38.54 28.06 -12.93
C ASP A 354 -38.37 29.56 -12.60
N GLY A 355 -37.52 30.31 -13.31
CA GLY A 355 -37.27 31.72 -13.04
C GLY A 355 -36.52 31.99 -11.72
N LYS A 356 -35.78 31.00 -11.21
CA LYS A 356 -35.03 31.06 -9.94
C LYS A 356 -33.58 31.53 -10.09
N THR A 357 -33.07 31.64 -11.32
CA THR A 357 -31.72 32.19 -11.57
C THR A 357 -31.75 33.68 -11.86
N SER A 358 -30.66 34.37 -11.56
CA SER A 358 -30.45 35.77 -11.94
C SER A 358 -29.82 35.96 -13.34
N PHE A 359 -29.58 34.87 -14.09
CA PHE A 359 -28.94 34.91 -15.40
C PHE A 359 -29.86 35.46 -16.49
N LYS A 360 -29.29 36.26 -17.40
CA LYS A 360 -30.02 36.78 -18.59
C LYS A 360 -30.17 35.75 -19.70
N SER A 361 -29.27 34.77 -19.76
CA SER A 361 -29.22 33.71 -20.77
C SER A 361 -28.51 32.50 -20.19
N TYR A 362 -28.70 31.33 -20.78
CA TYR A 362 -28.03 30.11 -20.31
C TYR A 362 -26.51 30.28 -20.43
N PRO A 363 -25.74 30.18 -19.32
CA PRO A 363 -24.29 30.35 -19.37
C PRO A 363 -23.65 29.20 -20.14
N ILE A 364 -22.46 29.42 -20.70
CA ILE A 364 -21.69 28.31 -21.29
C ILE A 364 -21.15 27.46 -20.14
N ILE A 365 -21.56 26.19 -20.07
CA ILE A 365 -21.11 25.26 -19.03
C ILE A 365 -20.24 24.17 -19.67
N VAL A 366 -18.99 24.07 -19.23
CA VAL A 366 -18.04 23.03 -19.64
C VAL A 366 -17.66 22.14 -18.45
N GLY A 367 -17.46 20.85 -18.70
CA GLY A 367 -17.01 19.86 -17.73
C GLY A 367 -15.53 19.53 -17.91
N GLY A 368 -14.83 19.32 -16.81
CA GLY A 368 -13.44 18.93 -16.78
C GLY A 368 -13.12 17.93 -15.69
N ARG A 369 -12.17 17.04 -15.95
CA ARG A 369 -11.64 16.10 -14.95
C ARG A 369 -10.29 16.54 -14.43
N PHE A 370 -10.05 16.27 -13.14
CA PHE A 370 -8.79 16.55 -12.48
C PHE A 370 -8.52 15.52 -11.39
N GLY A 371 -7.28 15.47 -10.89
CA GLY A 371 -6.99 14.90 -9.57
C GLY A 371 -7.25 13.39 -9.36
N LEU A 372 -7.46 12.61 -10.44
CA LEU A 372 -7.66 11.16 -10.35
C LEU A 372 -6.44 10.50 -9.69
N GLY A 373 -6.68 9.59 -8.75
CA GLY A 373 -5.62 8.90 -8.01
C GLY A 373 -4.59 9.84 -7.36
N SER A 374 -5.04 10.94 -6.75
CA SER A 374 -4.22 12.06 -6.23
C SER A 374 -3.22 12.65 -7.23
N LYS A 375 -3.54 12.68 -8.53
CA LYS A 375 -2.84 13.58 -9.46
C LYS A 375 -2.85 15.01 -8.88
N GLU A 376 -1.71 15.70 -8.96
CA GLU A 376 -1.62 17.05 -8.45
C GLU A 376 -2.64 17.99 -9.12
N PHE A 377 -3.12 18.95 -8.35
CA PHE A 377 -3.93 20.06 -8.83
C PHE A 377 -3.35 21.35 -8.26
N THR A 378 -2.52 22.01 -9.07
CA THR A 378 -1.72 23.17 -8.64
C THR A 378 -2.41 24.49 -8.98
N PRO A 379 -1.92 25.64 -8.46
CA PRO A 379 -2.41 26.95 -8.87
C PRO A 379 -2.34 27.20 -10.37
N GLY A 380 -1.25 26.77 -11.03
CA GLY A 380 -1.11 26.86 -12.48
C GLY A 380 -2.23 26.12 -13.21
N MET A 381 -2.60 24.93 -12.74
CA MET A 381 -3.71 24.15 -13.29
C MET A 381 -5.07 24.82 -13.07
N ALA A 382 -5.33 25.35 -11.85
CA ALA A 382 -6.54 26.11 -11.55
C ALA A 382 -6.67 27.36 -12.45
N LYS A 383 -5.55 28.07 -12.68
CA LYS A 383 -5.48 29.18 -13.62
C LYS A 383 -5.76 28.71 -15.06
N GLY A 384 -5.19 27.58 -15.48
CA GLY A 384 -5.46 26.98 -16.80
C GLY A 384 -6.95 26.72 -17.06
N VAL A 385 -7.69 26.26 -16.03
CA VAL A 385 -9.15 26.11 -16.10
C VAL A 385 -9.85 27.47 -16.29
N LEU A 386 -9.46 28.49 -15.54
CA LEU A 386 -10.02 29.85 -15.66
C LEU A 386 -9.65 30.52 -17.00
N ASP A 387 -8.48 30.22 -17.55
CA ASP A 387 -8.04 30.68 -18.86
C ASP A 387 -8.79 29.99 -19.99
N ASN A 388 -9.11 28.70 -19.87
CA ASN A 388 -10.00 28.01 -20.81
C ASN A 388 -11.37 28.72 -20.92
N LEU A 389 -11.90 29.23 -19.80
CA LEU A 389 -13.14 30.02 -19.80
C LEU A 389 -12.99 31.41 -20.45
N LYS A 390 -11.77 31.94 -20.66
CA LYS A 390 -11.58 33.19 -21.41
C LYS A 390 -11.88 33.00 -22.90
N ALA A 391 -11.56 31.83 -23.46
CA ALA A 391 -11.76 31.54 -24.88
C ALA A 391 -13.22 31.68 -25.30
N ASP A 392 -13.47 32.15 -26.53
CA ASP A 392 -14.83 32.31 -27.07
C ASP A 392 -15.62 31.00 -27.07
N LYS A 393 -14.91 29.89 -27.34
CA LYS A 393 -15.44 28.52 -27.32
C LYS A 393 -14.57 27.67 -26.38
N PRO A 394 -14.82 27.70 -25.06
CA PRO A 394 -14.04 26.94 -24.09
C PRO A 394 -14.05 25.44 -24.44
N LYS A 395 -12.91 24.77 -24.28
CA LYS A 395 -12.81 23.32 -24.44
C LYS A 395 -13.71 22.65 -23.40
N ASN A 396 -14.57 21.74 -23.85
CA ASN A 396 -15.44 20.92 -23.00
C ASN A 396 -14.90 19.49 -22.90
N HIS A 397 -15.33 18.75 -21.87
CA HIS A 397 -14.87 17.39 -21.54
C HIS A 397 -13.35 17.28 -21.41
N PHE A 398 -12.73 18.35 -20.90
CA PHE A 398 -11.28 18.46 -20.84
C PHE A 398 -10.70 17.65 -19.66
N VAL A 399 -9.38 17.52 -19.66
CA VAL A 399 -8.61 17.07 -18.50
C VAL A 399 -7.56 18.12 -18.15
N VAL A 400 -7.16 18.21 -16.88
CA VAL A 400 -6.07 19.10 -16.45
C VAL A 400 -5.12 18.34 -15.53
N GLY A 401 -3.82 18.60 -15.66
CA GLY A 401 -2.76 17.92 -14.90
C GLY A 401 -2.14 16.69 -15.56
N ILE A 402 -2.52 16.37 -16.80
CA ILE A 402 -1.86 15.34 -17.63
C ILE A 402 -1.69 15.83 -19.07
N LYS A 403 -0.75 15.23 -19.79
CA LYS A 403 -0.62 15.38 -21.25
C LYS A 403 -1.47 14.30 -21.93
N GLU A 404 -2.65 14.68 -22.42
CA GLU A 404 -3.55 13.78 -23.12
C GLU A 404 -3.46 13.98 -24.64
N ASP A 405 -2.48 13.33 -25.26
CA ASP A 405 -2.14 13.43 -26.68
C ASP A 405 -2.88 12.42 -27.59
N VAL A 406 -3.73 11.57 -27.04
CA VAL A 406 -4.54 10.62 -27.81
C VAL A 406 -5.84 11.27 -28.30
N THR A 407 -6.61 11.88 -27.39
CA THR A 407 -7.85 12.59 -27.70
C THR A 407 -7.69 14.11 -27.71
N ASN A 408 -6.51 14.63 -27.36
CA ASN A 408 -6.17 16.06 -27.32
C ASN A 408 -7.12 16.88 -26.42
N CYS A 409 -7.62 16.26 -25.35
CA CYS A 409 -8.55 16.89 -24.43
C CYS A 409 -7.89 17.58 -23.22
N SER A 410 -6.57 17.52 -23.05
CA SER A 410 -5.88 18.25 -21.97
C SER A 410 -5.91 19.77 -22.17
N LEU A 411 -5.92 20.51 -21.07
CA LEU A 411 -5.69 21.96 -21.04
C LEU A 411 -4.20 22.27 -20.87
N ASP A 412 -3.73 23.29 -21.59
CA ASP A 412 -2.42 23.89 -21.34
C ASP A 412 -2.47 24.74 -20.07
N PHE A 413 -1.37 24.74 -19.32
CA PHE A 413 -1.20 25.60 -18.16
C PHE A 413 0.28 25.96 -17.97
N ASP A 414 0.54 27.05 -17.24
CA ASP A 414 1.90 27.46 -16.88
C ASP A 414 2.34 26.74 -15.58
N PRO A 415 3.27 25.78 -15.63
CA PRO A 415 3.75 25.08 -14.44
C PRO A 415 4.62 25.97 -13.52
N ALA A 416 5.05 27.15 -13.98
CA ALA A 416 5.82 28.11 -13.17
C ALA A 416 4.91 29.10 -12.41
N PHE A 417 3.60 29.10 -12.69
CA PHE A 417 2.66 29.96 -11.99
C PHE A 417 2.49 29.51 -10.53
N VAL A 418 2.80 30.41 -9.60
CA VAL A 418 2.68 30.21 -8.15
C VAL A 418 1.88 31.34 -7.52
N ASN A 419 1.12 31.03 -6.47
CA ASN A 419 0.43 32.05 -5.67
C ASN A 419 1.43 32.77 -4.76
N PRO A 420 1.28 34.09 -4.52
CA PRO A 420 2.12 34.81 -3.56
C PRO A 420 2.00 34.21 -2.15
N SER A 421 3.11 33.75 -1.58
CA SER A 421 3.15 33.08 -0.27
C SER A 421 3.87 33.91 0.81
N ALA A 422 3.67 35.23 0.80
CA ALA A 422 4.39 36.14 1.70
C ALA A 422 4.18 35.75 3.17
N GLY A 423 5.28 35.52 3.90
CA GLY A 423 5.24 35.13 5.32
C GLY A 423 5.05 33.62 5.59
N THR A 424 5.03 32.77 4.56
CA THR A 424 5.01 31.31 4.69
C THR A 424 6.37 30.72 4.36
N TYR A 425 6.92 29.92 5.27
CA TYR A 425 8.16 29.17 5.07
C TYR A 425 7.84 27.74 4.60
N SER A 426 8.56 27.28 3.59
CA SER A 426 8.35 25.97 2.96
C SER A 426 9.60 25.10 3.06
N ALA A 427 9.46 23.89 3.60
CA ALA A 427 10.56 22.95 3.80
C ALA A 427 10.27 21.58 3.17
N MET A 428 11.28 21.00 2.52
CA MET A 428 11.22 19.67 1.90
C MET A 428 12.29 18.74 2.46
N PHE A 429 11.92 17.49 2.75
CA PHE A 429 12.84 16.51 3.33
C PHE A 429 12.76 15.20 2.55
N PHE A 430 13.90 14.79 1.99
CA PHE A 430 14.08 13.55 1.24
C PHE A 430 14.72 12.50 2.15
N GLY A 431 13.93 11.52 2.58
CA GLY A 431 14.36 10.42 3.44
C GLY A 431 14.20 9.05 2.78
N LEU A 432 14.83 8.03 3.34
CA LEU A 432 14.64 6.64 2.96
C LEU A 432 13.50 6.02 3.78
N GLY A 433 12.62 5.24 3.15
CA GLY A 433 11.58 4.50 3.85
C GLY A 433 12.17 3.70 5.03
N SER A 434 11.64 3.94 6.24
CA SER A 434 12.10 3.40 7.54
C SER A 434 13.34 4.06 8.18
N ASP A 435 13.87 5.17 7.67
CA ASP A 435 14.97 5.91 8.33
C ASP A 435 14.51 6.84 9.49
N GLY A 436 13.19 7.03 9.63
CA GLY A 436 12.56 7.85 10.65
C GLY A 436 12.30 9.32 10.27
N THR A 437 12.60 9.73 9.05
CA THR A 437 12.42 11.11 8.54
C THR A 437 10.99 11.61 8.65
N VAL A 438 10.02 10.85 8.14
CA VAL A 438 8.60 11.20 8.22
C VAL A 438 8.15 11.36 9.67
N GLY A 439 8.57 10.46 10.56
CA GLY A 439 8.25 10.52 11.99
C GLY A 439 8.82 11.78 12.66
N ALA A 440 10.07 12.12 12.35
CA ALA A 440 10.69 13.36 12.82
C ALA A 440 9.94 14.59 12.30
N ASN A 441 9.53 14.61 11.04
CA ASN A 441 8.80 15.74 10.45
C ASN A 441 7.38 15.90 11.01
N LYS A 442 6.65 14.80 11.25
CA LYS A 442 5.38 14.82 12.00
C LYS A 442 5.57 15.38 13.41
N ASN A 443 6.71 15.15 14.03
CA ASN A 443 7.04 15.70 15.34
C ASN A 443 7.39 17.20 15.24
N SER A 444 8.24 17.58 14.29
CA SER A 444 8.64 18.96 14.04
C SER A 444 7.45 19.87 13.77
N ILE A 445 6.48 19.42 12.95
CA ILE A 445 5.30 20.23 12.62
C ILE A 445 4.41 20.45 13.85
N LYS A 446 4.31 19.45 14.74
CA LYS A 446 3.61 19.58 16.03
C LYS A 446 4.34 20.54 16.97
N ILE A 447 5.66 20.41 17.10
CA ILE A 447 6.47 21.34 17.90
C ILE A 447 6.24 22.79 17.44
N ILE A 448 6.29 23.05 16.13
CA ILE A 448 6.09 24.40 15.58
C ILE A 448 4.63 24.86 15.82
N GLY A 449 3.64 24.01 15.53
CA GLY A 449 2.22 24.37 15.66
C GLY A 449 1.75 24.58 17.10
N GLU A 450 2.30 23.83 18.06
CA GLU A 450 1.92 23.89 19.48
C GLU A 450 2.69 24.95 20.28
N ASN A 451 3.93 25.28 19.88
CA ASN A 451 4.78 26.22 20.62
C ASN A 451 4.95 27.59 19.95
N THR A 452 4.24 27.84 18.84
CA THR A 452 4.22 29.15 18.16
C THR A 452 2.81 29.51 17.68
N ASP A 453 2.56 30.78 17.36
CA ASP A 453 1.28 31.19 16.73
C ASP A 453 1.24 30.90 15.23
N ASN A 454 2.18 30.14 14.68
CA ASN A 454 2.12 29.77 13.27
C ASN A 454 0.98 28.79 13.04
N ASN A 455 0.29 28.97 11.91
CA ASN A 455 -0.45 27.90 11.27
C ASN A 455 0.56 26.96 10.61
N VAL A 456 0.23 25.68 10.58
CA VAL A 456 1.11 24.64 10.06
C VAL A 456 0.35 23.74 9.11
N GLN A 457 1.04 23.26 8.09
CA GLN A 457 0.58 22.23 7.16
C GLN A 457 1.72 21.25 6.92
N ALA A 458 1.43 19.95 6.95
CA ALA A 458 2.38 18.94 6.48
C ALA A 458 1.70 17.86 5.64
N TYR A 459 2.35 17.51 4.53
CA TYR A 459 1.95 16.42 3.66
C TYR A 459 3.16 15.51 3.40
N PHE A 460 2.92 14.21 3.30
CA PHE A 460 3.97 13.21 3.19
C PHE A 460 3.72 12.34 1.96
N VAL A 461 4.63 12.41 0.99
CA VAL A 461 4.63 11.56 -0.19
C VAL A 461 5.39 10.28 0.16
N TYR A 462 4.67 9.17 0.11
CA TYR A 462 5.22 7.83 0.26
C TYR A 462 5.28 7.16 -1.11
N ASP A 463 6.25 6.27 -1.28
CA ASP A 463 6.21 5.27 -2.33
C ASP A 463 5.32 4.11 -1.88
N SER A 464 4.64 3.45 -2.80
CA SER A 464 3.91 2.22 -2.55
C SER A 464 4.83 1.05 -2.23
N LYS A 465 6.12 1.09 -2.60
CA LYS A 465 7.13 0.16 -2.08
C LYS A 465 7.30 0.37 -0.56
N LYS A 466 7.11 -0.69 0.22
CA LYS A 466 7.08 -0.64 1.70
C LYS A 466 8.36 -0.13 2.36
N ALA A 467 9.53 -0.38 1.78
CA ALA A 467 10.80 0.02 2.36
C ALA A 467 11.87 0.27 1.29
N GLY A 468 12.87 1.08 1.65
CA GLY A 468 14.03 1.34 0.80
C GLY A 468 13.75 2.26 -0.39
N THR A 469 12.70 3.06 -0.34
CA THR A 469 12.33 4.04 -1.36
C THR A 469 12.35 5.45 -0.81
N VAL A 470 12.33 6.44 -1.68
CA VAL A 470 12.32 7.84 -1.27
C VAL A 470 10.98 8.17 -0.61
N THR A 471 11.04 8.91 0.49
CA THR A 471 9.90 9.58 1.11
C THR A 471 10.17 11.07 1.04
N VAL A 472 9.16 11.86 0.66
CA VAL A 472 9.29 13.31 0.57
C VAL A 472 8.28 13.96 1.50
N SER A 473 8.78 14.68 2.50
CA SER A 473 7.94 15.45 3.42
C SER A 473 7.86 16.90 2.94
N HIS A 474 6.65 17.46 2.85
CA HIS A 474 6.38 18.83 2.48
C HIS A 474 5.76 19.56 3.67
N LEU A 475 6.48 20.52 4.24
CA LEU A 475 6.06 21.27 5.42
C LEU A 475 5.91 22.75 5.06
N ARG A 476 4.78 23.34 5.43
CA ARG A 476 4.54 24.80 5.37
C ARG A 476 4.18 25.32 6.75
N PHE A 477 4.66 26.51 7.08
CA PHE A 477 4.26 27.19 8.31
C PHE A 477 4.42 28.71 8.17
N GLY A 478 3.51 29.46 8.81
CA GLY A 478 3.47 30.92 8.74
C GLY A 478 2.34 31.49 9.59
N LYS A 479 2.26 32.83 9.68
CA LYS A 479 1.21 33.51 10.47
C LYS A 479 -0.16 33.54 9.77
N GLY A 480 -0.17 33.50 8.44
CA GLY A 480 -1.40 33.44 7.64
C GLY A 480 -2.04 32.05 7.65
N GLU A 481 -3.29 31.97 7.18
CA GLU A 481 -3.95 30.69 6.89
C GLU A 481 -3.25 29.98 5.73
N ILE A 482 -3.18 28.64 5.75
CA ILE A 482 -2.51 27.85 4.72
C ILE A 482 -3.57 27.02 3.99
N ARG A 483 -3.87 27.38 2.72
CA ARG A 483 -4.89 26.76 1.86
C ARG A 483 -4.26 26.14 0.61
N SER A 484 -3.15 25.44 0.81
CA SER A 484 -2.30 24.97 -0.27
C SER A 484 -2.27 23.42 -0.32
N PRO A 485 -3.38 22.72 -0.63
CA PRO A 485 -3.43 21.26 -0.70
C PRO A 485 -2.79 20.75 -2.01
N TYR A 486 -1.56 21.17 -2.27
CA TYR A 486 -0.70 20.77 -3.38
C TYR A 486 0.75 20.74 -2.89
N LEU A 487 1.64 20.05 -3.60
CA LEU A 487 3.04 19.89 -3.21
C LEU A 487 3.83 21.20 -3.27
N ILE A 488 4.93 21.27 -2.53
CA ILE A 488 5.85 22.42 -2.57
C ILE A 488 6.69 22.32 -3.85
N ASP A 489 6.69 23.40 -4.63
CA ASP A 489 7.51 23.57 -5.83
C ASP A 489 8.66 24.57 -5.64
N GLN A 490 8.54 25.48 -4.67
CA GLN A 490 9.55 26.46 -4.26
C GLN A 490 9.81 26.39 -2.75
N ALA A 491 10.86 25.68 -2.35
CA ALA A 491 11.24 25.45 -0.96
C ALA A 491 12.33 26.43 -0.48
N ASP A 492 12.13 27.00 0.71
CA ASP A 492 13.14 27.78 1.44
C ASP A 492 14.23 26.87 2.03
N PHE A 493 13.88 25.60 2.30
CA PHE A 493 14.74 24.60 2.90
C PHE A 493 14.58 23.23 2.23
N VAL A 494 15.69 22.60 1.88
CA VAL A 494 15.73 21.22 1.36
C VAL A 494 16.70 20.39 2.19
N ALA A 495 16.29 19.21 2.65
CA ALA A 495 17.17 18.24 3.30
C ALA A 495 17.23 16.92 2.54
N CYS A 496 18.43 16.35 2.45
CA CYS A 496 18.71 15.04 1.87
C CYS A 496 19.32 14.15 2.94
N HIS A 497 18.58 13.15 3.39
CA HIS A 497 18.98 12.27 4.48
C HIS A 497 19.72 11.00 4.00
N ASN A 498 19.94 10.86 2.68
CA ASN A 498 20.70 9.76 2.10
C ASN A 498 21.55 10.25 0.93
N PHE A 499 22.87 10.16 1.06
CA PHE A 499 23.82 10.66 0.05
C PHE A 499 23.57 10.09 -1.37
N SER A 500 23.18 8.82 -1.48
CA SER A 500 22.92 8.16 -2.78
C SER A 500 21.80 8.82 -3.59
N PHE A 501 20.91 9.58 -2.95
CA PHE A 501 19.82 10.28 -3.62
C PHE A 501 20.32 11.39 -4.55
N LEU A 502 21.53 11.91 -4.33
CA LEU A 502 22.16 12.90 -5.22
C LEU A 502 22.44 12.34 -6.61
N GLU A 503 22.67 11.02 -6.73
CA GLU A 503 22.86 10.34 -8.03
C GLU A 503 21.52 10.09 -8.74
N LYS A 504 20.38 10.11 -8.03
CA LYS A 504 19.09 9.59 -8.54
C LYS A 504 18.02 10.66 -8.75
N TYR A 505 17.88 11.62 -7.83
CA TYR A 505 16.76 12.54 -7.81
C TYR A 505 17.19 13.97 -8.06
N ASP A 506 16.31 14.75 -8.69
CA ASP A 506 16.51 16.17 -8.92
C ASP A 506 15.86 17.03 -7.83
N MET A 507 16.30 16.81 -6.58
CA MET A 507 15.68 17.44 -5.39
C MET A 507 15.89 18.96 -5.31
N LEU A 508 17.03 19.45 -5.78
CA LEU A 508 17.39 20.87 -5.68
C LEU A 508 16.70 21.73 -6.73
N SER A 509 16.04 21.14 -7.74
CA SER A 509 15.19 21.85 -8.69
C SER A 509 14.10 22.67 -8.01
N ARG A 510 13.60 22.19 -6.86
CA ARG A 510 12.57 22.86 -6.05
C ARG A 510 13.11 23.88 -5.04
N ALA A 511 14.42 23.99 -4.85
CA ALA A 511 14.99 24.97 -3.92
C ALA A 511 14.87 26.40 -4.49
N LYS A 512 14.53 27.38 -3.63
CA LYS A 512 14.59 28.81 -3.97
C LYS A 512 16.04 29.28 -4.09
N VAL A 513 16.26 30.35 -4.85
CA VAL A 513 17.54 31.06 -4.87
C VAL A 513 17.82 31.63 -3.47
N GLY A 514 19.00 31.36 -2.92
CA GLY A 514 19.39 31.73 -1.55
C GLY A 514 18.85 30.80 -0.45
N GLY A 515 18.16 29.71 -0.82
CA GLY A 515 17.63 28.73 0.11
C GLY A 515 18.73 27.90 0.81
N THR A 516 18.32 27.09 1.79
CA THR A 516 19.24 26.24 2.57
C THR A 516 19.17 24.78 2.10
N PHE A 517 20.33 24.14 1.95
CA PHE A 517 20.47 22.72 1.67
C PHE A 517 21.20 21.99 2.80
N LEU A 518 20.58 20.96 3.38
CA LEU A 518 21.16 20.09 4.41
C LEU A 518 21.38 18.67 3.86
N LEU A 519 22.59 18.13 3.97
CA LEU A 519 22.94 16.79 3.48
C LEU A 519 23.49 15.88 4.60
N CYS A 520 22.97 14.65 4.67
CA CYS A 520 23.62 13.57 5.40
C CYS A 520 24.84 13.06 4.60
N SER A 521 26.05 13.42 5.03
CA SER A 521 27.30 13.14 4.32
C SER A 521 27.85 11.73 4.60
N LEU A 522 28.75 11.26 3.72
CA LEU A 522 29.49 9.99 3.88
C LEU A 522 30.69 10.10 4.84
N THR A 523 31.20 11.32 5.02
CA THR A 523 32.40 11.64 5.80
C THR A 523 32.27 13.03 6.41
N ASP A 524 33.13 13.34 7.38
CA ASP A 524 33.26 14.66 8.01
C ASP A 524 34.23 15.59 7.25
N ASP A 525 34.97 15.06 6.26
CA ASP A 525 35.85 15.84 5.40
C ASP A 525 35.05 16.65 4.36
N LYS A 526 35.07 17.98 4.50
CA LYS A 526 34.34 18.93 3.64
C LYS A 526 34.72 18.83 2.17
N GLU A 527 36.01 18.68 1.87
CA GLU A 527 36.48 18.61 0.48
C GLU A 527 36.09 17.27 -0.14
N ALA A 528 36.22 16.18 0.62
CA ALA A 528 35.78 14.87 0.19
C ALA A 528 34.26 14.84 -0.09
N VAL A 529 33.44 15.47 0.76
CA VAL A 529 31.99 15.58 0.54
C VAL A 529 31.70 16.36 -0.75
N TRP A 530 32.33 17.51 -0.95
CA TRP A 530 32.13 18.29 -2.18
C TRP A 530 32.50 17.48 -3.42
N ASN A 531 33.68 16.85 -3.43
CA ASN A 531 34.20 16.11 -4.58
C ASN A 531 33.45 14.80 -4.86
N ALA A 532 32.71 14.25 -3.90
CA ALA A 532 31.90 13.04 -4.07
C ALA A 532 30.53 13.30 -4.71
N MET A 533 30.06 14.55 -4.79
CA MET A 533 28.76 14.87 -5.40
C MET A 533 28.81 14.88 -6.93
N PRO A 534 27.71 14.54 -7.63
CA PRO A 534 27.62 14.76 -9.07
C PRO A 534 27.76 16.25 -9.44
N VAL A 535 28.41 16.53 -10.58
CA VAL A 535 28.65 17.89 -11.07
C VAL A 535 27.34 18.67 -11.28
N GLU A 536 26.26 17.98 -11.68
CA GLU A 536 24.95 18.59 -11.87
C GLU A 536 24.36 19.13 -10.55
N VAL A 537 24.64 18.47 -9.42
CA VAL A 537 24.20 18.91 -8.08
C VAL A 537 25.02 20.10 -7.63
N GLN A 538 26.34 20.05 -7.80
CA GLN A 538 27.23 21.18 -7.48
C GLN A 538 26.80 22.44 -8.24
N GLN A 539 26.50 22.31 -9.53
CA GLN A 539 26.06 23.43 -10.36
C GLN A 539 24.76 24.07 -9.82
N GLN A 540 23.77 23.27 -9.42
CA GLN A 540 22.54 23.80 -8.84
C GLN A 540 22.78 24.54 -7.51
N ILE A 541 23.68 24.03 -6.65
CA ILE A 541 24.05 24.70 -5.40
C ILE A 541 24.65 26.09 -5.70
N ILE A 542 25.50 26.18 -6.71
CA ILE A 542 26.16 27.44 -7.13
C ILE A 542 25.16 28.41 -7.76
N ASP A 543 24.43 27.97 -8.78
CA ASP A 543 23.51 28.82 -9.56
C ASP A 543 22.42 29.41 -8.67
N LYS A 544 21.91 28.62 -7.73
CA LYS A 544 20.89 29.04 -6.78
C LYS A 544 21.48 29.68 -5.53
N LYS A 545 22.80 29.81 -5.40
CA LYS A 545 23.49 30.41 -4.24
C LYS A 545 23.01 29.81 -2.92
N LEU A 546 22.90 28.48 -2.86
CA LEU A 546 22.37 27.80 -1.69
C LEU A 546 23.33 27.88 -0.51
N LYS A 547 22.79 28.00 0.69
CA LYS A 547 23.55 27.82 1.94
C LYS A 547 23.68 26.33 2.20
N PHE A 548 24.89 25.80 2.12
CA PHE A 548 25.11 24.35 2.12
C PHE A 548 25.67 23.85 3.46
N TYR A 549 24.90 23.01 4.14
CA TYR A 549 25.25 22.38 5.42
C TYR A 549 25.31 20.86 5.29
N VAL A 550 26.22 20.24 6.03
CA VAL A 550 26.36 18.78 6.04
C VAL A 550 26.57 18.24 7.45
N ILE A 551 26.24 16.96 7.63
CA ILE A 551 26.48 16.20 8.87
C ILE A 551 26.60 14.70 8.57
N ASN A 552 27.60 14.01 9.11
CA ASN A 552 27.75 12.55 8.98
C ASN A 552 26.87 11.83 10.00
N ALA A 553 25.54 11.89 9.80
CA ALA A 553 24.59 11.38 10.78
C ALA A 553 24.67 9.85 10.96
N ILE A 554 25.10 9.11 9.94
CA ILE A 554 25.25 7.64 10.00
C ILE A 554 26.38 7.27 10.97
N ALA A 555 27.59 7.82 10.79
CA ALA A 555 28.71 7.53 11.67
C ALA A 555 28.45 7.97 13.11
N LEU A 556 27.76 9.09 13.30
CA LEU A 556 27.30 9.54 14.63
C LEU A 556 26.30 8.55 15.24
N GLY A 557 25.33 8.09 14.46
CA GLY A 557 24.36 7.08 14.88
C GLY A 557 25.03 5.78 15.34
N GLU A 558 26.01 5.28 14.59
CA GLU A 558 26.79 4.09 14.95
C GLU A 558 27.59 4.29 16.23
N LYS A 559 28.33 5.41 16.34
CA LYS A 559 29.14 5.75 17.53
C LYS A 559 28.28 5.86 18.79
N LEU A 560 27.06 6.36 18.67
CA LEU A 560 26.11 6.52 19.78
C LEU A 560 25.26 5.27 20.05
N GLY A 561 25.42 4.21 19.25
CA GLY A 561 24.67 2.95 19.36
C GLY A 561 23.24 3.00 18.81
N LEU A 562 22.87 4.06 18.08
CA LEU A 562 21.59 4.20 17.38
C LEU A 562 21.56 3.44 16.03
N GLY A 563 22.71 2.97 15.56
CA GLY A 563 22.86 2.29 14.27
C GLY A 563 22.52 3.23 13.12
N ALA A 564 21.78 2.74 12.12
CA ALA A 564 21.38 3.52 10.94
C ALA A 564 20.27 4.57 11.20
N ARG A 565 19.84 4.78 12.46
CA ARG A 565 18.78 5.76 12.78
C ARG A 565 19.35 7.17 12.92
N ILE A 566 19.05 8.02 11.95
CA ILE A 566 19.58 9.40 11.85
C ILE A 566 18.52 10.49 12.15
N ASN A 567 17.27 10.09 12.38
CA ASN A 567 16.12 10.99 12.48
C ASN A 567 16.28 12.13 13.51
N VAL A 568 16.70 11.85 14.74
CA VAL A 568 16.89 12.89 15.78
C VAL A 568 18.05 13.84 15.45
N ILE A 569 19.11 13.31 14.83
CA ILE A 569 20.29 14.08 14.42
C ILE A 569 19.89 15.08 13.33
N MET A 570 19.21 14.60 12.28
CA MET A 570 18.75 15.43 11.17
C MET A 570 17.67 16.42 11.59
N GLN A 571 16.78 16.03 12.51
CA GLN A 571 15.77 16.94 13.07
C GLN A 571 16.42 18.10 13.84
N THR A 572 17.42 17.80 14.67
CA THR A 572 18.14 18.81 15.44
C THR A 572 18.90 19.76 14.52
N ALA A 573 19.55 19.22 13.49
CA ALA A 573 20.19 20.00 12.43
C ALA A 573 19.22 20.99 11.77
N PHE A 574 18.01 20.54 11.39
CA PHE A 574 16.97 21.40 10.82
C PHE A 574 16.62 22.58 11.72
N PHE A 575 16.30 22.34 13.01
CA PHE A 575 15.96 23.43 13.92
C PHE A 575 17.11 24.41 14.14
N LYS A 576 18.36 23.92 14.19
CA LYS A 576 19.55 24.75 14.38
C LYS A 576 19.78 25.75 13.24
N ILE A 577 19.63 25.32 11.99
CA ILE A 577 20.02 26.13 10.82
C ILE A 577 18.86 26.84 10.13
N SER A 578 17.61 26.43 10.41
CA SER A 578 16.41 27.06 9.82
C SER A 578 16.01 28.36 10.52
N ASN A 579 16.41 28.55 11.79
CA ASN A 579 16.08 29.72 12.63
C ASN A 579 14.56 30.02 12.74
N ILE A 580 13.72 28.98 12.65
CA ILE A 580 12.24 29.13 12.69
C ILE A 580 11.74 29.48 14.09
N MET A 581 12.44 29.02 15.12
CA MET A 581 12.15 29.29 16.52
C MET A 581 13.46 29.44 17.31
N PRO A 582 13.44 30.06 18.50
CA PRO A 582 14.62 30.14 19.36
C PRO A 582 15.21 28.76 19.63
N LEU A 583 16.53 28.62 19.45
CA LEU A 583 17.21 27.33 19.49
C LEU A 583 17.01 26.58 20.83
N ASP A 584 17.11 27.28 21.95
CA ASP A 584 16.92 26.68 23.29
C ASP A 584 15.51 26.10 23.47
N ALA A 585 14.49 26.81 22.95
CA ALA A 585 13.11 26.34 22.97
C ALA A 585 12.89 25.13 22.05
N ALA A 586 13.55 25.10 20.89
CA ALA A 586 13.54 23.95 19.99
C ALA A 586 14.16 22.73 20.65
N ILE A 587 15.34 22.87 21.26
CA ILE A 587 16.06 21.78 21.93
C ILE A 587 15.23 21.21 23.09
N ALA A 588 14.65 22.07 23.93
CA ALA A 588 13.77 21.65 25.02
C ALA A 588 12.58 20.84 24.48
N SER A 589 11.93 21.34 23.43
CA SER A 589 10.78 20.67 22.78
C SER A 589 11.15 19.31 22.17
N ILE A 590 12.33 19.21 21.53
CA ILE A 590 12.85 17.95 20.98
C ILE A 590 13.12 16.95 22.10
N LYS A 591 13.78 17.36 23.19
CA LYS A 591 14.07 16.47 24.34
C LYS A 591 12.78 16.01 25.04
N ASP A 592 11.78 16.87 25.15
CA ASP A 592 10.45 16.52 25.66
C ASP A 592 9.72 15.53 24.73
N ALA A 593 9.79 15.75 23.42
CA ALA A 593 9.27 14.82 22.42
C ALA A 593 9.96 13.46 22.51
N ILE A 594 11.29 13.41 22.64
CA ILE A 594 12.07 12.19 22.84
C ILE A 594 11.58 11.44 24.09
N LYS A 595 11.36 12.16 25.20
CA LYS A 595 10.84 11.56 26.43
C LYS A 595 9.43 10.99 26.26
N LYS A 596 8.54 11.72 25.59
CA LYS A 596 7.15 11.26 25.30
C LYS A 596 7.14 10.03 24.38
N SER A 597 7.95 10.04 23.31
CA SER A 597 7.99 8.98 22.31
C SER A 597 8.77 7.74 22.77
N TYR A 598 9.95 7.93 23.38
CA TYR A 598 10.89 6.86 23.72
C TYR A 598 10.98 6.55 25.21
N GLY A 599 10.28 7.28 26.08
CA GLY A 599 10.20 6.93 27.51
C GLY A 599 9.68 5.52 27.73
N LYS A 600 8.82 5.03 26.83
CA LYS A 600 8.35 3.64 26.82
C LYS A 600 9.41 2.63 26.35
N SER A 601 10.51 3.05 25.74
CA SER A 601 11.59 2.17 25.28
C SER A 601 12.72 2.00 26.31
N GLY A 602 12.64 2.70 27.44
CA GLY A 602 13.62 2.63 28.54
C GLY A 602 14.58 3.83 28.57
N GLU A 603 15.11 4.12 29.75
CA GLU A 603 15.92 5.33 30.01
C GLU A 603 17.20 5.38 29.18
N LYS A 604 17.84 4.24 28.93
CA LYS A 604 19.01 4.13 28.04
C LYS A 604 18.71 4.63 26.63
N VAL A 605 17.54 4.30 26.06
CA VAL A 605 17.16 4.75 24.72
C VAL A 605 16.91 6.26 24.71
N VAL A 606 16.26 6.80 25.74
CA VAL A 606 16.05 8.25 25.90
C VAL A 606 17.40 8.97 25.99
N GLU A 607 18.32 8.48 26.80
CA GLU A 607 19.65 9.07 26.97
C GLU A 607 20.46 9.05 25.66
N MET A 608 20.43 7.94 24.91
CA MET A 608 21.09 7.84 23.60
C MET A 608 20.55 8.89 22.61
N ASN A 609 19.23 9.08 22.56
CA ASN A 609 18.62 10.09 21.70
C ASN A 609 18.94 11.52 22.16
N ASN A 610 18.99 11.78 23.47
CA ASN A 610 19.41 13.08 24.00
C ASN A 610 20.87 13.39 23.64
N LYS A 611 21.78 12.42 23.77
CA LYS A 611 23.17 12.56 23.31
C LYS A 611 23.27 12.81 21.81
N ALA A 612 22.36 12.26 21.02
CA ALA A 612 22.30 12.51 19.59
C ALA A 612 21.90 13.96 19.25
N VAL A 613 21.02 14.59 20.05
CA VAL A 613 20.73 16.03 19.94
C VAL A 613 22.00 16.84 20.17
N ASP A 614 22.70 16.57 21.28
CA ASP A 614 23.90 17.34 21.65
C ASP A 614 25.02 17.15 20.61
N ALA A 615 25.26 15.91 20.17
CA ALA A 615 26.24 15.61 19.13
C ALA A 615 25.90 16.27 17.78
N ALA A 616 24.62 16.34 17.40
CA ALA A 616 24.20 16.98 16.16
C ALA A 616 24.51 18.49 16.16
N LEU A 617 24.37 19.16 17.32
CA LEU A 617 24.69 20.58 17.45
C LEU A 617 26.18 20.85 17.25
N GLU A 618 27.07 19.95 17.67
CA GLU A 618 28.52 20.12 17.54
C GLU A 618 29.06 19.74 16.16
N ASN A 619 28.43 18.79 15.47
CA ASN A 619 28.98 18.15 14.27
C ASN A 619 28.34 18.60 12.95
N ILE A 620 27.40 19.55 12.99
CA ILE A 620 26.90 20.20 11.78
C ILE A 620 27.79 21.38 11.39
N PHE A 621 28.20 21.42 10.13
CA PHE A 621 29.05 22.49 9.61
C PHE A 621 28.60 22.96 8.23
N GLU A 622 28.87 24.23 7.96
CA GLU A 622 28.69 24.85 6.66
C GLU A 622 29.87 24.52 5.74
N ILE A 623 29.57 24.24 4.47
CA ILE A 623 30.53 24.14 3.38
C ILE A 623 30.51 25.47 2.63
N THR A 624 31.67 26.12 2.54
CA THR A 624 31.85 27.29 1.67
C THR A 624 31.74 26.84 0.22
N VAL A 625 30.66 27.24 -0.45
CA VAL A 625 30.37 26.84 -1.83
C VAL A 625 31.41 27.49 -2.77
N PRO A 626 32.18 26.70 -3.54
CA PRO A 626 33.11 27.22 -4.55
C PRO A 626 32.40 27.97 -5.68
N ALA A 627 33.14 28.81 -6.42
CA ALA A 627 32.58 29.59 -7.54
C ALA A 627 32.25 28.74 -8.78
N THR A 628 32.83 27.55 -8.91
CA THR A 628 32.68 26.66 -10.07
C THR A 628 32.47 25.23 -9.63
N ALA A 629 31.66 24.46 -10.36
CA ALA A 629 31.54 23.02 -10.15
C ALA A 629 32.85 22.32 -10.58
N THR A 630 33.36 21.42 -9.74
CA THR A 630 34.68 20.77 -9.90
C THR A 630 34.61 19.25 -9.98
N SER A 631 33.46 18.65 -9.71
CA SER A 631 33.32 17.19 -9.71
C SER A 631 33.53 16.58 -11.09
N LYS A 632 34.18 15.40 -11.10
CA LYS A 632 34.31 14.53 -12.29
C LYS A 632 33.19 13.50 -12.38
N ILE A 633 32.35 13.41 -11.35
CA ILE A 633 31.24 12.46 -11.25
C ILE A 633 30.02 13.10 -11.90
N ARG A 634 29.32 12.35 -12.75
CA ARG A 634 28.02 12.75 -13.31
C ARG A 634 26.93 11.84 -12.79
N LYS A 635 25.69 12.32 -12.79
CA LYS A 635 24.53 11.45 -12.52
C LYS A 635 24.52 10.29 -13.53
N PRO A 636 24.42 9.02 -13.08
CA PRO A 636 24.30 7.89 -13.97
C PRO A 636 22.98 7.94 -14.75
N ALA A 637 22.92 7.20 -15.86
CA ALA A 637 21.65 6.95 -16.54
C ALA A 637 20.68 6.21 -15.58
N VAL A 638 19.38 6.52 -15.67
CA VAL A 638 18.37 5.96 -14.76
C VAL A 638 18.24 4.44 -14.93
N VAL A 639 18.36 3.97 -16.17
CA VAL A 639 18.40 2.55 -16.54
C VAL A 639 19.52 2.33 -17.55
N GLY A 640 20.06 1.11 -17.62
CA GLY A 640 21.13 0.77 -18.54
C GLY A 640 20.73 0.85 -20.03
N ALA A 641 21.68 1.13 -20.92
CA ALA A 641 21.46 1.29 -22.35
C ALA A 641 20.91 0.04 -23.08
N HIS A 642 21.06 -1.14 -22.48
CA HIS A 642 20.55 -2.41 -22.99
C HIS A 642 19.11 -2.73 -22.53
N ALA A 643 18.47 -1.84 -21.75
CA ALA A 643 17.10 -2.03 -21.33
C ALA A 643 16.13 -1.98 -22.55
N PRO A 644 14.99 -2.69 -22.53
CA PRO A 644 13.99 -2.59 -23.60
C PRO A 644 13.48 -1.15 -23.80
N GLN A 645 13.02 -0.82 -25.00
CA GLN A 645 12.55 0.53 -25.34
C GLN A 645 11.52 1.07 -24.34
N PHE A 646 10.49 0.29 -24.01
CA PHE A 646 9.49 0.67 -23.00
C PHE A 646 10.12 1.00 -21.64
N VAL A 647 11.18 0.28 -21.25
CA VAL A 647 11.88 0.54 -20.00
C VAL A 647 12.66 1.85 -20.06
N GLN A 648 13.30 2.16 -21.18
CA GLN A 648 14.04 3.42 -21.37
C GLN A 648 13.12 4.64 -21.46
N GLU A 649 11.98 4.50 -22.14
CA GLU A 649 11.11 5.62 -22.47
C GLU A 649 10.02 5.88 -21.41
N VAL A 650 9.50 4.83 -20.76
CA VAL A 650 8.41 4.93 -19.77
C VAL A 650 8.90 4.62 -18.36
N THR A 651 9.39 3.41 -18.13
CA THR A 651 9.80 2.96 -16.78
C THR A 651 10.88 3.87 -16.18
N ALA A 652 11.87 4.31 -16.97
CA ALA A 652 12.92 5.21 -16.51
C ALA A 652 12.38 6.58 -16.07
N GLN A 653 11.35 7.12 -16.72
CA GLN A 653 10.74 8.38 -16.30
C GLN A 653 10.05 8.23 -14.94
N LEU A 654 9.33 7.11 -14.75
CA LEU A 654 8.69 6.79 -13.48
C LEU A 654 9.74 6.59 -12.36
N ILE A 655 10.81 5.84 -12.59
CA ILE A 655 11.92 5.65 -11.61
C ILE A 655 12.56 6.99 -11.24
N ALA A 656 12.70 7.90 -12.21
CA ALA A 656 13.30 9.21 -12.00
C ALA A 656 12.36 10.23 -11.33
N GLY A 657 11.12 9.85 -10.98
CA GLY A 657 10.12 10.76 -10.41
C GLY A 657 9.52 11.75 -11.40
N ARG A 658 9.56 11.44 -12.70
CA ARG A 658 8.98 12.23 -13.80
C ARG A 658 7.79 11.52 -14.46
N GLY A 659 7.08 10.71 -13.68
CA GLY A 659 5.90 9.97 -14.14
C GLY A 659 4.76 10.87 -14.60
N ASP A 660 4.64 12.07 -14.02
CA ASP A 660 3.62 13.05 -14.38
C ASP A 660 3.79 13.61 -15.81
N ASP A 661 5.01 13.55 -16.37
CA ASP A 661 5.33 14.03 -17.71
C ASP A 661 5.10 12.97 -18.81
N VAL A 662 4.85 11.72 -18.43
CA VAL A 662 4.59 10.63 -19.38
C VAL A 662 3.20 10.85 -20.00
N PRO A 663 3.10 11.00 -21.34
CA PRO A 663 1.82 11.18 -22.02
C PRO A 663 1.01 9.89 -22.05
N VAL A 664 -0.31 10.04 -22.26
CA VAL A 664 -1.25 8.90 -22.33
C VAL A 664 -0.89 7.94 -23.47
N SER A 665 -0.42 8.42 -24.62
CA SER A 665 -0.04 7.59 -25.78
C SER A 665 1.07 6.57 -25.49
N MET A 666 1.85 6.77 -24.43
CA MET A 666 2.96 5.88 -24.05
C MET A 666 2.55 4.81 -23.02
N LEU A 667 1.34 4.91 -22.46
CA LEU A 667 0.83 3.96 -21.47
C LEU A 667 -0.04 2.87 -22.14
N PRO A 668 -0.02 1.62 -21.64
CA PRO A 668 -0.86 0.56 -22.17
C PRO A 668 -2.35 0.85 -21.89
N ALA A 669 -3.20 0.68 -22.90
CA ALA A 669 -4.63 0.99 -22.81
C ALA A 669 -5.41 0.09 -21.82
N ASP A 670 -4.89 -1.11 -21.56
CA ASP A 670 -5.47 -2.14 -20.69
C ASP A 670 -4.68 -2.36 -19.39
N GLY A 671 -3.64 -1.57 -19.15
CA GLY A 671 -2.76 -1.76 -17.98
C GLY A 671 -1.77 -2.92 -18.10
N THR A 672 -1.55 -3.51 -19.28
CA THR A 672 -0.57 -4.58 -19.46
C THR A 672 0.88 -4.04 -19.49
N PHE A 673 1.68 -4.37 -18.47
CA PHE A 673 3.10 -3.96 -18.37
C PHE A 673 4.08 -5.11 -18.66
N PRO A 674 5.30 -4.80 -19.16
CA PRO A 674 6.34 -5.81 -19.32
C PRO A 674 6.80 -6.37 -17.97
N THR A 675 7.15 -7.66 -17.99
CA THR A 675 7.79 -8.36 -16.87
C THR A 675 9.31 -8.19 -16.90
N ALA A 676 10.01 -8.64 -15.85
CA ALA A 676 11.46 -8.62 -15.72
C ALA A 676 12.07 -7.21 -15.74
N THR A 677 11.39 -6.20 -15.19
CA THR A 677 11.87 -4.81 -15.24
C THR A 677 12.67 -4.39 -14.00
N SER A 678 12.52 -5.09 -12.86
CA SER A 678 13.30 -4.81 -11.64
C SER A 678 14.82 -4.93 -11.81
N GLN A 679 15.28 -5.80 -12.71
CA GLN A 679 16.71 -6.01 -12.99
C GLN A 679 17.44 -4.74 -13.47
N TYR A 680 16.70 -3.76 -14.00
CA TYR A 680 17.24 -2.49 -14.50
C TYR A 680 17.20 -1.36 -13.46
N GLU A 681 16.60 -1.56 -12.28
CA GLU A 681 16.42 -0.49 -11.29
C GLU A 681 17.70 -0.13 -10.54
N LYS A 682 18.51 -1.13 -10.16
CA LYS A 682 19.79 -0.98 -9.44
C LYS A 682 19.70 0.05 -8.31
N ARG A 683 18.84 -0.26 -7.32
CA ARG A 683 18.38 0.69 -6.29
C ARG A 683 19.48 1.29 -5.44
N ASN A 684 20.57 0.57 -5.20
CA ASN A 684 21.73 0.95 -4.42
C ASN A 684 21.38 1.56 -3.05
N ILE A 685 20.69 0.77 -2.22
CA ILE A 685 20.17 1.22 -0.91
C ILE A 685 20.85 0.56 0.29
N ALA A 686 21.66 -0.47 0.09
CA ALA A 686 22.38 -1.15 1.16
C ALA A 686 23.57 -0.31 1.66
N VAL A 687 23.68 -0.16 2.98
CA VAL A 687 24.90 0.38 3.62
C VAL A 687 26.01 -0.66 3.57
N ASP A 688 25.68 -1.89 3.95
CA ASP A 688 26.58 -3.05 3.93
C ASP A 688 26.06 -4.13 2.98
N ILE A 689 26.98 -4.88 2.37
CA ILE A 689 26.69 -6.04 1.52
C ILE A 689 27.45 -7.30 1.98
N PRO A 690 26.92 -8.50 1.72
CA PRO A 690 27.61 -9.73 2.07
C PRO A 690 28.79 -10.02 1.12
N VAL A 691 29.96 -10.31 1.68
CA VAL A 691 31.18 -10.72 0.97
C VAL A 691 31.45 -12.20 1.23
N TRP A 692 31.64 -12.97 0.15
CA TRP A 692 31.86 -14.41 0.17
C TRP A 692 33.32 -14.77 0.50
N ASP A 693 33.49 -15.81 1.32
CA ASP A 693 34.75 -16.51 1.61
C ASP A 693 34.65 -17.95 1.10
N GLU A 694 35.34 -18.21 0.00
CA GLU A 694 35.32 -19.46 -0.74
C GLU A 694 36.00 -20.63 0.00
N GLN A 695 36.91 -20.36 0.94
CA GLN A 695 37.67 -21.38 1.65
C GLN A 695 36.81 -22.06 2.74
N LEU A 696 35.96 -21.28 3.41
CA LEU A 696 35.05 -21.79 4.43
C LEU A 696 33.75 -22.37 3.84
N CYS A 697 33.40 -22.01 2.61
CA CYS A 697 32.10 -22.31 2.05
C CYS A 697 31.87 -23.81 1.82
N ILE A 698 30.72 -24.31 2.31
CA ILE A 698 30.28 -25.70 2.11
C ILE A 698 29.31 -25.89 0.94
N GLN A 699 29.01 -24.83 0.18
CA GLN A 699 28.15 -24.85 -1.02
C GLN A 699 26.73 -25.41 -0.79
N CYS A 700 26.13 -25.06 0.35
CA CYS A 700 24.81 -25.57 0.77
C CYS A 700 23.60 -24.85 0.13
N GLY A 701 23.78 -23.65 -0.43
CA GLY A 701 22.71 -22.85 -1.03
C GLY A 701 21.78 -22.12 -0.05
N ILE A 702 21.92 -22.29 1.27
CA ILE A 702 21.06 -21.64 2.28
C ILE A 702 21.05 -20.11 2.12
N CYS A 703 22.20 -19.50 1.86
CA CYS A 703 22.32 -18.05 1.67
C CYS A 703 21.48 -17.53 0.49
N SER A 704 21.43 -18.27 -0.62
CA SER A 704 20.54 -18.00 -1.77
C SER A 704 19.08 -18.30 -1.44
N PHE A 705 18.81 -19.40 -0.73
CA PHE A 705 17.45 -19.82 -0.36
C PHE A 705 16.74 -18.76 0.48
N VAL A 706 17.38 -18.28 1.55
CA VAL A 706 16.77 -17.31 2.49
C VAL A 706 16.83 -15.87 1.98
N CYS A 707 17.52 -15.60 0.87
CA CYS A 707 17.60 -14.24 0.33
C CYS A 707 16.22 -13.78 -0.16
N PRO A 708 15.64 -12.72 0.43
CA PRO A 708 14.31 -12.25 0.04
C PRO A 708 14.27 -11.54 -1.32
N HIS A 709 15.41 -11.11 -1.83
CA HIS A 709 15.49 -10.30 -3.05
C HIS A 709 16.23 -10.97 -4.20
N ALA A 710 16.62 -12.24 -4.05
CA ALA A 710 17.46 -12.96 -5.02
C ALA A 710 18.77 -12.23 -5.39
N THR A 711 19.32 -11.47 -4.44
CA THR A 711 20.54 -10.65 -4.62
C THR A 711 21.82 -11.41 -4.31
N ILE A 712 21.71 -12.66 -3.85
CA ILE A 712 22.84 -13.59 -3.76
C ILE A 712 22.44 -14.89 -4.41
N ARG A 713 23.27 -15.34 -5.36
CA ARG A 713 22.99 -16.51 -6.21
C ARG A 713 24.19 -17.43 -6.26
N MET A 714 23.95 -18.67 -6.67
CA MET A 714 25.01 -19.64 -6.91
C MET A 714 24.86 -20.28 -8.29
N LYS A 715 25.99 -20.55 -8.94
CA LYS A 715 26.06 -21.33 -10.20
C LYS A 715 27.15 -22.37 -10.09
N VAL A 716 26.95 -23.51 -10.76
CA VAL A 716 28.00 -24.49 -11.03
C VAL A 716 28.18 -24.60 -12.54
N TYR A 717 29.41 -24.50 -13.00
CA TYR A 717 29.74 -24.36 -14.43
C TYR A 717 31.14 -24.90 -14.74
N ASP A 718 31.40 -25.19 -16.01
CA ASP A 718 32.70 -25.69 -16.46
C ASP A 718 33.81 -24.67 -16.24
N ALA A 719 35.02 -25.14 -15.89
CA ALA A 719 36.13 -24.26 -15.53
C ALA A 719 36.57 -23.31 -16.66
N ASP A 720 36.30 -23.66 -17.93
CA ASP A 720 36.58 -22.82 -19.10
C ASP A 720 35.75 -21.52 -19.12
N LYS A 721 34.59 -21.49 -18.46
CA LYS A 721 33.73 -20.30 -18.38
C LYS A 721 34.30 -19.20 -17.48
N LEU A 722 35.43 -19.43 -16.81
CA LEU A 722 36.19 -18.39 -16.10
C LEU A 722 37.07 -17.54 -17.02
N ALA A 723 37.14 -17.85 -18.31
CA ALA A 723 37.89 -17.04 -19.26
C ALA A 723 37.37 -15.58 -19.26
N GLY A 724 38.25 -14.62 -19.02
CA GLY A 724 37.90 -13.19 -18.96
C GLY A 724 37.22 -12.74 -17.66
N ALA A 725 37.21 -13.57 -16.61
CA ALA A 725 36.70 -13.17 -15.30
C ALA A 725 37.46 -11.94 -14.76
N PRO A 726 36.76 -10.96 -14.14
CA PRO A 726 37.42 -9.86 -13.43
C PRO A 726 38.43 -10.37 -12.39
N GLU A 727 39.49 -9.60 -12.11
CA GLU A 727 40.53 -9.99 -11.14
C GLU A 727 39.96 -10.27 -9.74
N THR A 728 38.88 -9.57 -9.37
CA THR A 728 38.18 -9.71 -8.10
C THR A 728 37.13 -10.83 -8.09
N PHE A 729 36.94 -11.56 -9.19
CA PHE A 729 35.91 -12.58 -9.31
C PHE A 729 36.32 -13.88 -8.61
N LYS A 730 35.55 -14.27 -7.59
CA LYS A 730 35.84 -15.45 -6.77
C LYS A 730 35.21 -16.71 -7.35
N SER A 731 35.90 -17.84 -7.23
CA SER A 731 35.38 -19.17 -7.55
C SER A 731 36.11 -20.27 -6.74
N THR A 732 35.48 -21.43 -6.59
CA THR A 732 36.08 -22.62 -5.94
C THR A 732 35.66 -23.90 -6.64
N ASP A 733 36.29 -25.03 -6.36
CA ASP A 733 35.91 -26.33 -6.93
C ASP A 733 34.52 -26.75 -6.47
N ALA A 734 33.67 -27.17 -7.40
CA ALA A 734 32.32 -27.61 -7.09
C ALA A 734 32.33 -28.93 -6.28
N ARG A 735 31.53 -28.98 -5.20
CA ARG A 735 31.37 -30.16 -4.34
C ARG A 735 30.19 -31.00 -4.81
N GLY A 736 30.39 -32.31 -4.95
CA GLY A 736 29.39 -33.27 -5.43
C GLY A 736 29.96 -34.12 -6.56
N ASN A 737 29.59 -35.40 -6.64
CA ASN A 737 30.16 -36.32 -7.63
C ASN A 737 29.77 -35.94 -9.06
N GLU A 738 28.55 -35.43 -9.21
CA GLU A 738 27.97 -34.93 -10.46
C GLU A 738 28.65 -33.65 -11.00
N PHE A 739 29.43 -32.94 -10.17
CA PHE A 739 30.08 -31.67 -10.53
C PHE A 739 31.62 -31.76 -10.61
N LYS A 740 32.16 -32.97 -10.73
CA LYS A 740 33.62 -33.18 -10.72
C LYS A 740 34.29 -32.44 -11.87
N GLY A 741 35.27 -31.58 -11.54
CA GLY A 741 36.00 -30.77 -12.51
C GLY A 741 35.35 -29.41 -12.83
N MET A 742 34.17 -29.14 -12.28
CA MET A 742 33.46 -27.87 -12.44
C MET A 742 33.82 -26.87 -11.33
N LYS A 743 33.47 -25.60 -11.55
CA LYS A 743 33.63 -24.50 -10.61
C LYS A 743 32.29 -24.08 -10.03
N CYS A 744 32.33 -23.55 -8.81
CA CYS A 744 31.18 -23.01 -8.10
C CYS A 744 31.49 -21.58 -7.66
N THR A 745 30.55 -20.67 -7.89
CA THR A 745 30.61 -19.30 -7.42
C THR A 745 29.33 -18.92 -6.71
N ILE A 746 29.47 -18.20 -5.59
CA ILE A 746 28.39 -17.49 -4.92
C ILE A 746 28.63 -16.00 -5.12
N GLN A 747 27.75 -15.32 -5.85
CA GLN A 747 27.92 -13.92 -6.20
C GLN A 747 26.77 -13.06 -5.67
N VAL A 748 27.11 -11.87 -5.16
CA VAL A 748 26.17 -10.85 -4.71
C VAL A 748 25.91 -9.81 -5.82
N ALA A 749 24.68 -9.33 -5.91
CA ALA A 749 24.26 -8.16 -6.67
C ALA A 749 24.37 -6.92 -5.75
N PRO A 750 25.47 -6.14 -5.81
CA PRO A 750 25.71 -5.11 -4.79
C PRO A 750 24.65 -4.00 -4.82
N GLU A 751 24.16 -3.64 -6.00
CA GLU A 751 23.21 -2.53 -6.18
C GLU A 751 21.75 -2.93 -5.95
N ASP A 752 21.44 -4.24 -5.92
CA ASP A 752 20.09 -4.73 -5.64
C ASP A 752 19.95 -5.23 -4.19
N CYS A 753 21.07 -5.49 -3.52
CA CYS A 753 21.09 -5.90 -2.12
C CYS A 753 20.44 -4.83 -1.22
N THR A 754 19.68 -5.28 -0.22
CA THR A 754 19.07 -4.39 0.78
C THR A 754 19.80 -4.40 2.13
N GLY A 755 20.94 -5.10 2.23
CA GLY A 755 21.74 -5.17 3.46
C GLY A 755 21.07 -5.88 4.64
N CYS A 756 20.07 -6.74 4.42
CA CYS A 756 19.29 -7.35 5.52
C CYS A 756 20.06 -8.37 6.38
N ALA A 757 21.25 -8.80 5.95
CA ALA A 757 22.10 -9.79 6.63
C ALA A 757 21.49 -11.19 6.86
N ALA A 758 20.28 -11.49 6.35
CA ALA A 758 19.64 -12.81 6.52
C ALA A 758 20.51 -13.97 5.99
N CYS A 759 21.21 -13.77 4.88
CA CYS A 759 22.15 -14.77 4.32
C CYS A 759 23.35 -15.05 5.23
N VAL A 760 23.89 -14.01 5.89
CA VAL A 760 25.00 -14.10 6.85
C VAL A 760 24.55 -14.74 8.16
N ALA A 761 23.39 -14.33 8.68
CA ALA A 761 22.84 -14.89 9.91
C ALA A 761 22.64 -16.41 9.81
N ASN A 762 22.12 -16.88 8.67
CA ASN A 762 21.80 -18.28 8.42
C ASN A 762 22.96 -19.10 7.83
N CYS A 763 24.15 -18.53 7.62
CA CYS A 763 25.29 -19.31 7.14
C CYS A 763 25.77 -20.32 8.20
N PRO A 764 25.73 -21.65 7.91
CA PRO A 764 26.14 -22.67 8.87
C PRO A 764 27.66 -22.85 8.95
N ALA A 765 28.39 -22.42 7.91
CA ALA A 765 29.84 -22.54 7.83
C ALA A 765 30.52 -21.40 8.58
N LYS A 766 31.38 -21.76 9.54
CA LYS A 766 32.12 -20.84 10.43
C LYS A 766 33.61 -21.23 10.43
N SER A 767 34.48 -20.24 10.60
CA SER A 767 35.90 -20.50 10.85
C SER A 767 36.06 -21.28 12.16
N LYS A 768 37.07 -22.17 12.19
CA LYS A 768 37.46 -22.87 13.42
C LYS A 768 38.18 -21.94 14.40
N GLU A 769 38.81 -20.88 13.90
CA GLU A 769 39.60 -19.93 14.70
C GLU A 769 38.72 -18.81 15.27
N ASP A 770 37.80 -18.26 14.47
CA ASP A 770 36.82 -17.25 14.90
C ASP A 770 35.40 -17.66 14.49
N PRO A 771 34.55 -18.12 15.43
CA PRO A 771 33.15 -18.46 15.14
C PRO A 771 32.29 -17.29 14.63
N LYS A 772 32.76 -16.04 14.74
CA LYS A 772 32.10 -14.86 14.15
C LYS A 772 32.44 -14.69 12.67
N HIS A 773 33.60 -15.16 12.22
CA HIS A 773 33.97 -15.20 10.80
C HIS A 773 33.29 -16.38 10.12
N LYS A 774 32.35 -16.10 9.22
CA LYS A 774 31.59 -17.12 8.48
C LYS A 774 32.07 -17.21 7.04
N ALA A 775 31.54 -18.18 6.28
CA ALA A 775 31.77 -18.23 4.83
C ALA A 775 31.17 -17.04 4.05
N ILE A 776 30.38 -16.19 4.71
CA ILE A 776 29.87 -14.95 4.15
C ILE A 776 29.66 -13.92 5.25
N ASN A 777 30.09 -12.67 5.05
CA ASN A 777 30.12 -11.65 6.11
C ASN A 777 29.70 -10.27 5.57
N MET A 778 29.05 -9.44 6.39
CA MET A 778 28.67 -8.08 6.00
C MET A 778 29.90 -7.16 5.97
N LYS A 779 30.01 -6.33 4.93
CA LYS A 779 31.07 -5.31 4.75
C LYS A 779 30.49 -4.04 4.13
N PHE A 780 31.11 -2.90 4.45
CA PHE A 780 30.72 -1.60 3.92
C PHE A 780 30.77 -1.57 2.38
N GLN A 781 29.65 -1.16 1.77
CA GLN A 781 29.42 -1.36 0.35
C GLN A 781 30.22 -0.39 -0.54
N ALA A 782 30.34 0.88 -0.16
CA ALA A 782 30.84 1.93 -1.04
C ALA A 782 32.19 1.62 -1.74
N PRO A 783 33.24 1.12 -1.04
CA PRO A 783 34.50 0.77 -1.69
C PRO A 783 34.43 -0.51 -2.54
N LEU A 784 33.41 -1.35 -2.37
CA LEU A 784 33.23 -2.64 -3.05
C LEU A 784 32.27 -2.57 -4.24
N ARG A 785 31.39 -1.56 -4.29
CA ARG A 785 30.27 -1.45 -5.24
C ARG A 785 30.71 -1.68 -6.68
N ALA A 786 31.73 -0.95 -7.15
CA ALA A 786 32.15 -0.97 -8.54
C ALA A 786 32.71 -2.33 -8.97
N SER A 787 33.61 -2.92 -8.17
CA SER A 787 34.20 -4.24 -8.48
C SER A 787 33.16 -5.35 -8.39
N GLU A 788 32.28 -5.31 -7.39
CA GLU A 788 31.23 -6.33 -7.25
C GLU A 788 30.14 -6.21 -8.32
N ALA A 789 29.89 -5.02 -8.86
CA ALA A 789 28.97 -4.82 -9.98
C ALA A 789 29.54 -5.50 -11.25
N ALA A 790 30.83 -5.27 -11.53
CA ALA A 790 31.52 -5.96 -12.63
C ALA A 790 31.56 -7.49 -12.44
N ASN A 791 31.81 -7.97 -11.22
CA ASN A 791 31.72 -9.38 -10.88
C ASN A 791 30.30 -9.94 -11.11
N TYR A 792 29.27 -9.18 -10.76
CA TYR A 792 27.88 -9.59 -10.94
C TYR A 792 27.50 -9.66 -12.41
N ASP A 793 27.88 -8.68 -13.21
CA ASP A 793 27.65 -8.70 -14.67
C ASP A 793 28.35 -9.90 -15.32
N PHE A 794 29.59 -10.21 -14.93
CA PHE A 794 30.27 -11.42 -15.37
C PHE A 794 29.51 -12.68 -14.95
N PHE A 795 29.07 -12.78 -13.70
CA PHE A 795 28.27 -13.92 -13.19
C PHE A 795 26.96 -14.13 -13.95
N LEU A 796 26.28 -13.04 -14.34
CA LEU A 796 25.04 -13.11 -15.14
C LEU A 796 25.31 -13.67 -16.53
N ASN A 797 26.49 -13.40 -17.11
CA ASN A 797 26.89 -13.89 -18.44
C ASN A 797 27.37 -15.35 -18.45
N ILE A 798 27.73 -15.92 -17.29
CA ILE A 798 28.00 -17.36 -17.20
C ILE A 798 26.70 -18.13 -17.46
N PRO A 799 26.69 -19.19 -18.29
CA PRO A 799 25.52 -20.03 -18.49
C PRO A 799 24.91 -20.53 -17.17
N GLU A 800 23.59 -20.68 -17.14
CA GLU A 800 22.93 -21.31 -15.99
C GLU A 800 23.42 -22.75 -15.83
N THR A 801 23.40 -23.27 -14.60
CA THR A 801 23.81 -24.66 -14.30
C THR A 801 23.00 -25.63 -15.15
N ASP A 802 23.65 -26.61 -15.79
CA ASP A 802 22.98 -27.62 -16.61
C ASP A 802 21.84 -28.30 -15.82
N PRO A 803 20.57 -28.14 -16.24
CA PRO A 803 19.44 -28.73 -15.54
C PRO A 803 19.51 -30.24 -15.37
N THR A 804 20.22 -30.96 -16.24
CA THR A 804 20.37 -32.43 -16.16
C THR A 804 21.24 -32.87 -14.98
N LEU A 805 22.09 -31.97 -14.46
CA LEU A 805 22.94 -32.19 -13.29
C LEU A 805 22.26 -31.75 -11.98
N VAL A 806 21.08 -31.13 -12.06
CA VAL A 806 20.40 -30.51 -10.92
C VAL A 806 19.29 -31.41 -10.38
N LYS A 807 19.39 -31.78 -9.10
CA LYS A 807 18.30 -32.44 -8.36
C LYS A 807 17.35 -31.39 -7.76
N LEU A 808 16.35 -31.00 -8.54
CA LEU A 808 15.48 -29.87 -8.25
C LEU A 808 14.69 -30.00 -6.92
N ASP A 809 14.41 -31.23 -6.50
CA ASP A 809 13.72 -31.59 -5.25
C ASP A 809 14.61 -31.48 -3.99
N THR A 810 15.86 -31.05 -4.13
CA THR A 810 16.79 -30.80 -3.02
C THR A 810 16.99 -29.31 -2.77
N LEU A 811 17.33 -28.94 -1.53
CA LEU A 811 17.67 -27.56 -1.19
C LEU A 811 18.76 -26.99 -2.10
N LYS A 812 19.90 -27.70 -2.23
CA LYS A 812 21.01 -27.24 -3.07
C LYS A 812 20.59 -27.13 -4.53
N GLY A 813 19.91 -28.14 -5.07
CA GLY A 813 19.49 -28.15 -6.47
C GLY A 813 18.51 -27.03 -6.81
N SER A 814 17.53 -26.76 -5.95
CA SER A 814 16.60 -25.63 -6.14
C SER A 814 17.30 -24.27 -6.26
N GLN A 815 18.51 -24.13 -5.69
CA GLN A 815 19.27 -22.87 -5.69
C GLN A 815 20.32 -22.79 -6.81
N LEU A 816 20.51 -23.86 -7.58
CA LEU A 816 21.34 -23.88 -8.80
C LEU A 816 20.57 -23.44 -10.05
N VAL A 817 19.27 -23.19 -9.91
CA VAL A 817 18.37 -22.70 -10.97
C VAL A 817 18.12 -21.20 -10.79
N ARG A 818 18.06 -20.48 -11.91
CA ARG A 818 17.74 -19.04 -11.93
C ARG A 818 16.41 -18.75 -11.21
N PRO A 819 16.39 -17.84 -10.22
CA PRO A 819 15.14 -17.33 -9.67
C PRO A 819 14.40 -16.46 -10.70
N LEU A 820 13.10 -16.69 -10.84
CA LEU A 820 12.21 -15.89 -11.70
C LEU A 820 11.36 -14.89 -10.90
N PHE A 821 11.73 -14.66 -9.65
CA PHE A 821 11.25 -13.57 -8.81
C PHE A 821 12.46 -12.90 -8.16
N GLU A 822 12.84 -11.73 -8.67
CA GLU A 822 14.10 -11.05 -8.35
C GLU A 822 13.93 -9.55 -8.08
N TYR A 823 14.67 -9.04 -7.10
CA TYR A 823 14.81 -7.61 -6.76
C TYR A 823 13.48 -6.88 -6.48
N SER A 824 12.56 -7.55 -5.77
CA SER A 824 11.26 -6.97 -5.43
C SER A 824 11.34 -5.73 -4.52
N GLY A 825 10.24 -4.98 -4.46
CA GLY A 825 10.09 -3.84 -3.55
C GLY A 825 9.83 -4.20 -2.08
N ALA A 826 10.03 -5.46 -1.68
CA ALA A 826 9.74 -5.94 -0.32
C ALA A 826 10.72 -5.39 0.73
N CYS A 827 10.32 -5.43 2.00
CA CYS A 827 11.17 -5.02 3.12
C CYS A 827 12.50 -5.79 3.17
N ALA A 828 13.56 -5.15 3.68
CA ALA A 828 14.82 -5.83 3.99
C ALA A 828 14.57 -6.98 4.97
N GLY A 829 14.90 -8.21 4.56
CA GLY A 829 14.68 -9.41 5.37
C GLY A 829 13.24 -9.92 5.34
N CYS A 830 12.40 -9.56 4.36
CA CYS A 830 11.01 -10.00 4.28
C CYS A 830 10.85 -11.54 4.31
N GLY A 831 9.97 -12.06 5.18
CA GLY A 831 9.74 -13.50 5.32
C GLY A 831 8.84 -14.14 4.26
N GLU A 832 8.18 -13.35 3.40
CA GLU A 832 7.25 -13.85 2.37
C GLU A 832 7.99 -14.25 1.07
N THR A 833 8.84 -13.36 0.58
CA THR A 833 9.48 -13.44 -0.74
C THR A 833 10.39 -14.66 -0.99
N PRO A 834 11.09 -15.26 0.00
CA PRO A 834 11.83 -16.50 -0.23
C PRO A 834 10.95 -17.66 -0.75
N TYR A 835 9.68 -17.72 -0.35
CA TYR A 835 8.74 -18.74 -0.82
C TYR A 835 8.32 -18.49 -2.28
N LEU A 836 8.07 -17.24 -2.67
CA LEU A 836 7.77 -16.88 -4.06
C LEU A 836 8.96 -17.10 -4.98
N LYS A 837 10.16 -16.76 -4.49
CA LYS A 837 11.42 -17.07 -5.18
C LYS A 837 11.54 -18.56 -5.43
N LEU A 838 11.33 -19.40 -4.41
CA LEU A 838 11.37 -20.85 -4.57
C LEU A 838 10.32 -21.36 -5.58
N MET A 839 9.06 -20.93 -5.45
CA MET A 839 7.98 -21.27 -6.40
C MET A 839 8.36 -20.93 -7.85
N SER A 840 8.97 -19.75 -8.04
CA SER A 840 9.44 -19.31 -9.35
C SER A 840 10.61 -20.14 -9.90
N GLN A 841 11.49 -20.65 -9.01
CA GLN A 841 12.62 -21.52 -9.39
C GLN A 841 12.13 -22.92 -9.79
N LEU A 842 11.08 -23.42 -9.15
CA LEU A 842 10.56 -24.77 -9.37
C LEU A 842 9.59 -24.85 -10.56
N PHE A 843 8.74 -23.84 -10.75
CA PHE A 843 7.59 -23.92 -11.67
C PHE A 843 7.38 -22.66 -12.52
N GLY A 844 8.26 -21.66 -12.40
CA GLY A 844 8.00 -20.32 -12.93
C GLY A 844 7.90 -20.25 -14.46
N ASP A 845 8.52 -21.17 -15.19
CA ASP A 845 8.47 -21.26 -16.65
C ASP A 845 7.10 -21.69 -17.22
N ARG A 846 6.17 -22.10 -16.34
CA ARG A 846 4.80 -22.53 -16.68
C ARG A 846 3.75 -22.06 -15.66
N ALA A 847 4.08 -21.08 -14.82
CA ALA A 847 3.19 -20.58 -13.78
C ALA A 847 2.20 -19.52 -14.29
N LEU A 848 0.92 -19.70 -13.95
CA LEU A 848 -0.10 -18.65 -13.99
C LEU A 848 -0.41 -18.24 -12.54
N ILE A 849 -0.21 -16.98 -12.20
CA ILE A 849 -0.34 -16.47 -10.83
C ILE A 849 -1.56 -15.54 -10.74
N ALA A 850 -2.55 -15.99 -9.98
CA ALA A 850 -3.59 -15.14 -9.41
C ALA A 850 -3.11 -14.65 -8.04
N ASN A 851 -2.96 -13.34 -7.87
CA ASN A 851 -2.43 -12.75 -6.65
C ASN A 851 -3.45 -11.85 -5.95
N ALA A 852 -3.76 -12.15 -4.69
CA ALA A 852 -4.65 -11.31 -3.87
C ALA A 852 -4.00 -9.97 -3.56
N THR A 853 -4.81 -8.94 -3.40
CA THR A 853 -4.32 -7.64 -2.90
C THR A 853 -3.73 -7.78 -1.51
N GLY A 854 -2.59 -7.14 -1.26
CA GLY A 854 -1.79 -7.30 -0.03
C GLY A 854 -0.30 -7.13 -0.32
N CYS A 855 0.57 -7.46 0.64
CA CYS A 855 2.03 -7.32 0.47
C CYS A 855 2.54 -7.94 -0.84
N THR A 856 2.07 -9.16 -1.14
CA THR A 856 2.40 -9.94 -2.34
C THR A 856 2.11 -9.18 -3.63
N SER A 857 0.96 -8.51 -3.71
CA SER A 857 0.63 -7.68 -4.88
C SER A 857 1.45 -6.41 -4.95
N ILE A 858 1.80 -5.80 -3.81
CA ILE A 858 2.57 -4.56 -3.77
C ILE A 858 4.00 -4.81 -4.22
N TYR A 859 4.75 -5.69 -3.57
CA TYR A 859 6.13 -5.92 -4.03
C TYR A 859 6.19 -6.76 -5.33
N GLY A 860 5.08 -7.43 -5.70
CA GLY A 860 4.98 -8.29 -6.88
C GLY A 860 4.48 -7.58 -8.15
N GLY A 861 3.77 -6.46 -8.04
CA GLY A 861 3.14 -5.80 -9.18
C GLY A 861 3.04 -4.27 -9.08
N ASN A 862 3.73 -3.63 -8.13
CA ASN A 862 3.75 -2.18 -8.03
C ASN A 862 4.73 -1.53 -9.02
N LEU A 863 4.21 -0.69 -9.90
CA LEU A 863 4.99 0.11 -10.83
C LEU A 863 5.98 1.01 -10.08
N PRO A 864 7.16 1.33 -10.66
CA PRO A 864 7.47 1.22 -12.09
C PRO A 864 8.10 -0.10 -12.55
N THR A 865 8.42 -1.01 -11.62
CA THR A 865 9.23 -2.20 -11.91
C THR A 865 8.58 -3.47 -11.37
N THR A 866 8.66 -4.56 -12.12
CA THR A 866 8.09 -5.87 -11.76
C THR A 866 9.21 -6.90 -11.52
N PRO A 867 9.11 -7.73 -10.46
CA PRO A 867 10.15 -8.70 -10.10
C PRO A 867 10.05 -10.04 -10.84
N TRP A 868 8.97 -10.27 -11.60
CA TRP A 868 8.73 -11.53 -12.31
C TRP A 868 9.63 -11.64 -13.54
N ALA A 869 10.70 -12.42 -13.45
CA ALA A 869 11.69 -12.52 -14.52
C ALA A 869 11.36 -13.62 -15.55
N LYS A 870 12.19 -13.70 -16.59
CA LYS A 870 12.15 -14.73 -17.62
C LYS A 870 13.43 -15.56 -17.59
N ASN A 871 13.31 -16.84 -17.91
CA ASN A 871 14.45 -17.71 -18.15
C ASN A 871 15.10 -17.41 -19.52
N ALA A 872 16.14 -18.15 -19.89
CA ALA A 872 16.87 -17.97 -21.15
C ALA A 872 15.98 -18.18 -22.40
N ASP A 873 14.91 -18.98 -22.30
CA ASP A 873 13.95 -19.21 -23.39
C ASP A 873 12.86 -18.11 -23.47
N GLY A 874 12.93 -17.08 -22.64
CA GLY A 874 11.93 -16.02 -22.55
C GLY A 874 10.65 -16.42 -21.81
N ARG A 875 10.63 -17.57 -21.11
CA ARG A 875 9.48 -18.07 -20.33
C ARG A 875 9.57 -17.62 -18.88
N GLY A 876 8.44 -17.31 -18.27
CA GLY A 876 8.37 -16.92 -16.87
C GLY A 876 6.94 -16.81 -16.39
N PRO A 877 6.74 -16.46 -15.10
CA PRO A 877 5.40 -16.41 -14.53
C PRO A 877 4.53 -15.35 -15.22
N ALA A 878 3.32 -15.72 -15.61
CA ALA A 878 2.29 -14.76 -15.97
C ALA A 878 1.53 -14.40 -14.69
N TRP A 879 1.43 -13.11 -14.38
CA TRP A 879 0.95 -12.62 -13.10
C TRP A 879 -0.20 -11.64 -13.28
N SER A 880 -1.22 -11.74 -12.45
CA SER A 880 -2.32 -10.76 -12.38
C SER A 880 -2.87 -10.64 -10.96
N ASN A 881 -3.26 -9.42 -10.59
CA ASN A 881 -4.03 -9.11 -9.38
C ASN A 881 -5.42 -8.64 -9.80
N SER A 882 -6.46 -9.35 -9.36
CA SER A 882 -7.86 -8.93 -9.55
C SER A 882 -8.24 -8.00 -8.39
N LEU A 883 -8.77 -8.54 -7.29
CA LEU A 883 -9.13 -7.79 -6.09
C LEU A 883 -8.58 -8.48 -4.82
N PHE A 884 -9.03 -8.02 -3.65
CA PHE A 884 -8.62 -8.61 -2.38
C PHE A 884 -9.47 -9.82 -2.03
N GLU A 885 -10.76 -9.74 -2.33
CA GLU A 885 -11.82 -10.66 -1.94
C GLU A 885 -11.98 -11.88 -2.86
N ASP A 886 -11.55 -11.79 -4.13
CA ASP A 886 -11.93 -12.75 -5.19
C ASP A 886 -10.78 -13.63 -5.71
N ASN A 887 -9.61 -13.58 -5.06
CA ASN A 887 -8.40 -14.14 -5.64
C ASN A 887 -8.46 -15.66 -5.88
N ALA A 888 -9.19 -16.40 -5.03
CA ALA A 888 -9.36 -17.83 -5.22
C ALA A 888 -10.16 -18.11 -6.50
N GLU A 889 -11.28 -17.42 -6.65
CA GLU A 889 -12.19 -17.51 -7.79
C GLU A 889 -11.52 -17.04 -9.07
N PHE A 890 -10.68 -16.01 -8.99
CA PHE A 890 -9.88 -15.52 -10.10
C PHE A 890 -8.89 -16.59 -10.60
N GLY A 891 -8.14 -17.21 -9.70
CA GLY A 891 -7.26 -18.34 -10.04
C GLY A 891 -8.03 -19.58 -10.52
N PHE A 892 -9.21 -19.83 -9.96
CA PHE A 892 -10.11 -20.87 -10.46
C PHE A 892 -10.55 -20.61 -11.90
N GLY A 893 -10.87 -19.36 -12.25
CA GLY A 893 -11.12 -18.96 -13.63
C GLY A 893 -9.96 -19.27 -14.58
N MET A 894 -8.71 -19.02 -14.15
CA MET A 894 -7.52 -19.41 -14.91
C MET A 894 -7.45 -20.93 -15.12
N ARG A 895 -7.73 -21.73 -14.08
CA ARG A 895 -7.77 -23.20 -14.16
C ARG A 895 -8.82 -23.71 -15.14
N LEU A 896 -10.03 -23.13 -15.13
CA LEU A 896 -11.08 -23.50 -16.08
C LEU A 896 -10.65 -23.25 -17.53
N ALA A 897 -9.97 -22.13 -17.79
CA ALA A 897 -9.43 -21.82 -19.12
C ALA A 897 -8.35 -22.82 -19.55
N VAL A 898 -7.40 -23.14 -18.66
CA VAL A 898 -6.35 -24.13 -18.96
C VAL A 898 -6.95 -25.52 -19.25
N ASP A 899 -7.91 -25.98 -18.44
CA ASP A 899 -8.63 -27.25 -18.66
C ASP A 899 -9.28 -27.26 -20.05
N LYS A 900 -10.05 -26.22 -20.36
CA LYS A 900 -10.85 -26.19 -21.59
C LYS A 900 -9.99 -26.08 -22.83
N PHE A 901 -8.91 -25.28 -22.79
CA PHE A 901 -7.99 -25.17 -23.92
C PHE A 901 -7.16 -26.42 -24.14
N ASN A 902 -6.75 -27.12 -23.09
CA ASN A 902 -6.13 -28.43 -23.23
C ASN A 902 -7.09 -29.44 -23.89
N GLN A 903 -8.33 -29.53 -23.38
CA GLN A 903 -9.35 -30.40 -23.97
C GLN A 903 -9.61 -30.07 -25.45
N ALA A 904 -9.83 -28.80 -25.78
CA ALA A 904 -10.08 -28.37 -27.15
C ALA A 904 -8.89 -28.63 -28.07
N ALA A 905 -7.65 -28.51 -27.56
CA ALA A 905 -6.46 -28.83 -28.33
C ALA A 905 -6.40 -30.32 -28.68
N LEU A 906 -6.73 -31.21 -27.72
CA LEU A 906 -6.79 -32.65 -27.94
C LEU A 906 -7.89 -33.05 -28.93
N GLU A 907 -9.07 -32.44 -28.83
CA GLU A 907 -10.19 -32.64 -29.77
C GLU A 907 -9.79 -32.21 -31.20
N LEU A 908 -9.13 -31.06 -31.35
CA LEU A 908 -8.68 -30.58 -32.67
C LEU A 908 -7.58 -31.45 -33.27
N ILE A 909 -6.69 -32.01 -32.44
CA ILE A 909 -5.67 -32.97 -32.89
C ILE A 909 -6.33 -34.16 -33.59
N ASP A 910 -7.47 -34.65 -33.09
CA ASP A 910 -8.19 -35.78 -33.67
C ASP A 910 -8.87 -35.47 -35.01
N THR A 911 -9.09 -34.18 -35.30
CA THR A 911 -9.73 -33.74 -36.56
C THR A 911 -8.73 -33.49 -37.69
N LEU A 912 -7.44 -33.37 -37.38
CA LEU A 912 -6.41 -32.98 -38.33
C LEU A 912 -5.59 -34.19 -38.80
N SER A 913 -5.15 -34.15 -40.06
CA SER A 913 -4.20 -35.14 -40.60
C SER A 913 -2.78 -34.84 -40.10
N LEU A 914 -2.43 -35.36 -38.92
CA LEU A 914 -1.14 -35.17 -38.27
C LEU A 914 -0.34 -36.51 -38.23
N PRO A 915 1.01 -36.46 -38.08
CA PRO A 915 1.80 -37.68 -37.92
C PRO A 915 1.35 -38.48 -36.70
N ALA A 916 0.97 -39.75 -36.91
CA ALA A 916 0.37 -40.59 -35.88
C ALA A 916 1.24 -40.76 -34.62
N ASP A 917 2.56 -40.93 -34.81
CA ASP A 917 3.52 -41.07 -33.70
C ASP A 917 3.57 -39.82 -32.84
N LEU A 918 3.58 -38.62 -33.46
CA LEU A 918 3.57 -37.35 -32.73
C LEU A 918 2.28 -37.16 -31.94
N VAL A 919 1.13 -37.54 -32.50
CA VAL A 919 -0.16 -37.49 -31.81
C VAL A 919 -0.18 -38.41 -30.60
N ALA A 920 0.26 -39.66 -30.76
CA ALA A 920 0.34 -40.63 -29.67
C ALA A 920 1.27 -40.16 -28.55
N GLU A 921 2.45 -39.63 -28.92
CA GLU A 921 3.41 -39.07 -27.97
C GLU A 921 2.89 -37.85 -27.20
N ILE A 922 2.14 -36.95 -27.87
CA ILE A 922 1.55 -35.77 -27.23
C ILE A 922 0.46 -36.19 -26.23
N LYS A 923 -0.41 -37.13 -26.62
CA LYS A 923 -1.53 -37.60 -25.79
C LYS A 923 -1.07 -38.45 -24.60
N GLY A 924 -0.02 -39.25 -24.78
CA GLY A 924 0.54 -40.12 -23.74
C GLY A 924 1.63 -39.49 -22.88
N ALA A 925 1.85 -38.17 -22.98
CA ALA A 925 2.96 -37.51 -22.31
C ALA A 925 2.80 -37.44 -20.78
N ASP A 926 3.73 -38.04 -20.04
CA ASP A 926 3.88 -37.78 -18.61
C ASP A 926 4.59 -36.44 -18.37
N GLN A 927 3.87 -35.52 -17.73
CA GLN A 927 4.34 -34.15 -17.43
C GLN A 927 4.46 -33.89 -15.91
N LYS A 928 4.61 -34.94 -15.10
CA LYS A 928 4.78 -34.83 -13.63
C LYS A 928 6.14 -34.27 -13.20
N THR A 929 7.14 -34.29 -14.09
CA THR A 929 8.49 -33.78 -13.82
C THR A 929 8.87 -32.69 -14.81
N GLN A 930 9.84 -31.85 -14.45
CA GLN A 930 10.35 -30.82 -15.36
C GLN A 930 10.88 -31.41 -16.68
N ALA A 931 11.58 -32.55 -16.62
CA ALA A 931 12.07 -33.24 -17.82
C ALA A 931 10.91 -33.69 -18.74
N GLY A 932 9.81 -34.19 -18.16
CA GLY A 932 8.60 -34.54 -18.91
C GLY A 932 7.93 -33.33 -19.58
N VAL A 933 7.91 -32.18 -18.90
CA VAL A 933 7.42 -30.91 -19.46
C VAL A 933 8.29 -30.44 -20.64
N GLU A 934 9.62 -30.51 -20.53
CA GLU A 934 10.50 -30.15 -21.65
C GLU A 934 10.34 -31.09 -22.85
N ALA A 935 10.21 -32.39 -22.61
CA ALA A 935 9.92 -33.37 -23.66
C ALA A 935 8.59 -33.04 -24.37
N GLN A 936 7.56 -32.68 -23.62
CA GLN A 936 6.28 -32.26 -24.21
C GLN A 936 6.40 -30.96 -24.99
N ARG A 937 7.18 -29.97 -24.51
CA ARG A 937 7.44 -28.73 -25.26
C ARG A 937 8.11 -29.02 -26.59
N ALA A 938 9.07 -29.93 -26.65
CA ALA A 938 9.71 -30.33 -27.90
C ALA A 938 8.70 -30.95 -28.89
N ARG A 939 7.76 -31.77 -28.40
CA ARG A 939 6.67 -32.31 -29.23
C ARG A 939 5.70 -31.22 -29.72
N VAL A 940 5.32 -30.31 -28.84
CA VAL A 940 4.43 -29.18 -29.17
C VAL A 940 5.11 -28.22 -30.16
N ALA A 941 6.42 -27.99 -30.07
CA ALA A 941 7.16 -27.20 -31.05
C ALA A 941 7.07 -27.81 -32.45
N LYS A 942 7.32 -29.12 -32.59
CA LYS A 942 7.14 -29.86 -33.85
C LYS A 942 5.69 -29.77 -34.36
N LEU A 943 4.72 -29.88 -33.47
CA LEU A 943 3.31 -29.71 -33.83
C LEU A 943 3.05 -28.29 -34.39
N LYS A 944 3.54 -27.23 -33.73
CA LYS A 944 3.34 -25.85 -34.17
C LYS A 944 3.98 -25.57 -35.54
N GLU A 945 5.12 -26.19 -35.85
CA GLU A 945 5.73 -26.13 -37.19
C GLU A 945 4.80 -26.70 -38.27
N ILE A 946 4.23 -27.90 -38.03
CA ILE A 946 3.27 -28.53 -38.94
C ILE A 946 2.01 -27.68 -39.11
N LEU A 947 1.44 -27.18 -38.00
CA LEU A 947 0.22 -26.38 -38.02
C LEU A 947 0.41 -25.05 -38.75
N SER A 948 1.58 -24.41 -38.60
CA SER A 948 1.90 -23.13 -39.25
C SER A 948 2.03 -23.26 -40.77
N ALA A 949 2.38 -24.44 -41.27
CA ALA A 949 2.43 -24.74 -42.70
C ALA A 949 1.05 -25.13 -43.29
N SER A 950 0.02 -25.32 -42.46
CA SER A 950 -1.30 -25.76 -42.90
C SER A 950 -2.24 -24.58 -43.20
N GLY A 951 -2.99 -24.69 -44.30
CA GLY A 951 -4.07 -23.76 -44.65
C GLY A 951 -5.39 -24.04 -43.92
N ASP A 952 -5.49 -25.17 -43.21
CA ASP A 952 -6.73 -25.62 -42.55
C ASP A 952 -7.15 -24.67 -41.41
N ALA A 953 -8.44 -24.32 -41.38
CA ALA A 953 -9.02 -23.51 -40.31
C ALA A 953 -8.90 -24.19 -38.93
N ALA A 954 -9.02 -25.52 -38.86
CA ALA A 954 -8.82 -26.28 -37.63
C ALA A 954 -7.34 -26.23 -37.17
N ALA A 955 -6.39 -26.22 -38.10
CA ALA A 955 -4.97 -26.06 -37.77
C ALA A 955 -4.66 -24.69 -37.18
N LYS A 956 -5.25 -23.62 -37.73
CA LYS A 956 -5.13 -22.26 -37.17
C LYS A 956 -5.74 -22.16 -35.76
N LYS A 957 -6.90 -22.80 -35.54
CA LYS A 957 -7.52 -22.86 -34.20
C LYS A 957 -6.61 -23.60 -33.21
N LEU A 958 -6.12 -24.78 -33.58
CA LEU A 958 -5.21 -25.55 -32.73
C LEU A 958 -3.92 -24.77 -32.44
N LEU A 959 -3.34 -24.09 -33.44
CA LEU A 959 -2.12 -23.30 -33.25
C LEU A 959 -2.27 -22.24 -32.16
N SER A 960 -3.43 -21.59 -32.07
CA SER A 960 -3.71 -20.55 -31.05
C SER A 960 -3.76 -21.09 -29.62
N ILE A 961 -3.98 -22.39 -29.42
CA ILE A 961 -4.11 -23.04 -28.10
C ILE A 961 -3.13 -24.20 -27.89
N ALA A 962 -2.25 -24.49 -28.84
CA ALA A 962 -1.33 -25.65 -28.79
C ALA A 962 -0.41 -25.60 -27.56
N ASP A 963 -0.09 -24.41 -27.06
CA ASP A 963 0.73 -24.24 -25.86
C ASP A 963 0.07 -24.79 -24.59
N TYR A 964 -1.26 -25.02 -24.59
CA TYR A 964 -2.00 -25.65 -23.49
C TYR A 964 -1.90 -27.18 -23.47
N LEU A 965 -1.28 -27.81 -24.46
CA LEU A 965 -0.87 -29.22 -24.39
C LEU A 965 0.31 -29.43 -23.42
N VAL A 966 1.02 -28.35 -23.10
CA VAL A 966 2.03 -28.30 -22.03
C VAL A 966 1.35 -27.92 -20.72
N LYS A 967 1.50 -28.74 -19.68
CA LYS A 967 0.90 -28.54 -18.34
C LYS A 967 1.22 -27.13 -17.83
N LYS A 968 0.18 -26.35 -17.51
CA LYS A 968 0.30 -25.07 -16.79
C LYS A 968 0.09 -25.30 -15.30
N SER A 969 0.85 -24.57 -14.48
CA SER A 969 0.73 -24.61 -13.02
C SER A 969 0.00 -23.35 -12.55
N VAL A 970 -1.23 -23.51 -12.05
CA VAL A 970 -2.03 -22.38 -11.55
C VAL A 970 -1.73 -22.17 -10.07
N TRP A 971 -1.22 -20.99 -9.73
CA TRP A 971 -0.87 -20.57 -8.37
C TRP A 971 -1.77 -19.44 -7.91
N ILE A 972 -2.34 -19.60 -6.73
CA ILE A 972 -3.22 -18.63 -6.08
C ILE A 972 -2.48 -18.13 -4.83
N VAL A 973 -1.90 -16.94 -4.94
CA VAL A 973 -0.97 -16.37 -3.95
C VAL A 973 -1.65 -15.27 -3.15
N GLY A 974 -1.54 -15.30 -1.82
CA GLY A 974 -2.02 -14.21 -0.98
C GLY A 974 -1.54 -14.28 0.46
N GLY A 975 -1.77 -13.21 1.21
CA GLY A 975 -1.47 -13.15 2.64
C GLY A 975 -2.57 -13.79 3.50
N ASP A 976 -2.35 -13.83 4.81
CA ASP A 976 -3.33 -14.38 5.74
C ASP A 976 -4.65 -13.59 5.78
N GLY A 977 -4.63 -12.27 5.59
CA GLY A 977 -5.87 -11.48 5.57
C GLY A 977 -6.82 -11.80 4.43
N TRP A 978 -6.29 -12.24 3.28
CA TRP A 978 -7.14 -12.78 2.23
C TRP A 978 -7.70 -14.15 2.64
N ALA A 979 -6.81 -15.10 2.94
CA ALA A 979 -7.17 -16.50 3.08
C ALA A 979 -8.00 -16.82 4.33
N TYR A 980 -7.82 -16.07 5.42
CA TYR A 980 -8.50 -16.32 6.70
C TYR A 980 -9.77 -15.49 6.87
N ASP A 981 -9.83 -14.33 6.21
CA ASP A 981 -10.88 -13.32 6.39
C ASP A 981 -11.67 -13.08 5.11
N ILE A 982 -11.28 -12.10 4.29
CA ILE A 982 -12.16 -11.55 3.24
C ILE A 982 -12.40 -12.50 2.08
N GLY A 983 -11.39 -13.24 1.65
CA GLY A 983 -11.48 -14.20 0.54
C GLY A 983 -11.67 -15.65 0.99
N TYR A 984 -11.93 -15.88 2.29
CA TYR A 984 -12.05 -17.23 2.82
C TYR A 984 -13.22 -18.01 2.19
N GLY A 985 -14.37 -17.38 1.95
CA GLY A 985 -15.51 -18.04 1.32
C GLY A 985 -15.19 -18.54 -0.09
N GLY A 986 -14.49 -17.72 -0.87
CA GLY A 986 -13.97 -18.09 -2.18
C GLY A 986 -12.93 -19.19 -2.12
N LEU A 987 -11.97 -19.07 -1.20
CA LEU A 987 -10.94 -20.08 -0.97
C LEU A 987 -11.55 -21.44 -0.65
N ASP A 988 -12.50 -21.49 0.29
CA ASP A 988 -13.20 -22.71 0.70
C ASP A 988 -13.93 -23.35 -0.49
N HIS A 989 -14.66 -22.55 -1.28
CA HIS A 989 -15.33 -23.05 -2.49
C HIS A 989 -14.35 -23.64 -3.51
N VAL A 990 -13.22 -22.97 -3.74
CA VAL A 990 -12.24 -23.40 -4.74
C VAL A 990 -11.53 -24.68 -4.32
N ILE A 991 -11.15 -24.83 -3.04
CA ILE A 991 -10.57 -26.10 -2.58
C ILE A 991 -11.61 -27.22 -2.59
N ALA A 992 -12.88 -26.94 -2.27
CA ALA A 992 -13.96 -27.93 -2.33
C ALA A 992 -14.24 -28.44 -3.76
N SER A 993 -13.89 -27.66 -4.78
CA SER A 993 -14.14 -28.01 -6.19
C SER A 993 -13.36 -29.24 -6.69
N GLY A 994 -12.28 -29.62 -6.00
CA GLY A 994 -11.39 -30.72 -6.41
C GLY A 994 -10.51 -30.40 -7.63
N LYS A 995 -10.53 -29.15 -8.14
CA LYS A 995 -9.70 -28.76 -9.30
C LYS A 995 -8.23 -28.60 -8.92
N ASN A 996 -7.35 -28.93 -9.87
CA ASN A 996 -5.90 -28.84 -9.70
C ASN A 996 -5.40 -27.38 -9.70
N VAL A 997 -5.32 -26.78 -8.50
CA VAL A 997 -4.81 -25.44 -8.24
C VAL A 997 -3.93 -25.44 -6.99
N ASN A 998 -2.92 -24.57 -6.95
CA ASN A 998 -1.97 -24.46 -5.84
C ASN A 998 -2.18 -23.15 -5.10
N LEU A 999 -2.72 -23.19 -3.89
CA LEU A 999 -2.88 -22.04 -3.01
C LEU A 999 -1.65 -21.87 -2.13
N LEU A 1000 -1.02 -20.71 -2.19
CA LEU A 1000 0.12 -20.33 -1.34
C LEU A 1000 -0.28 -19.15 -0.45
N VAL A 1001 -0.49 -19.45 0.83
CA VAL A 1001 -0.81 -18.46 1.86
C VAL A 1001 0.44 -18.09 2.63
N LEU A 1002 0.88 -16.85 2.47
CA LEU A 1002 2.02 -16.28 3.18
C LEU A 1002 1.51 -15.71 4.52
N ASP A 1003 1.50 -16.55 5.55
CA ASP A 1003 0.87 -16.25 6.83
C ASP A 1003 1.79 -15.40 7.70
N THR A 1004 1.49 -14.10 7.73
CA THR A 1004 2.18 -13.11 8.56
C THR A 1004 1.49 -12.88 9.89
N GLU A 1005 0.38 -13.56 10.16
CA GLU A 1005 -0.41 -13.41 11.37
C GLU A 1005 -1.02 -12.02 11.61
N VAL A 1006 -1.02 -11.13 10.60
CA VAL A 1006 -1.57 -9.77 10.63
C VAL A 1006 -1.80 -9.27 9.20
N TYR A 1007 -2.61 -8.23 9.01
CA TYR A 1007 -2.68 -7.52 7.73
C TYR A 1007 -1.45 -6.63 7.55
N SER A 1008 -0.36 -7.25 7.11
CA SER A 1008 0.95 -6.61 7.04
C SER A 1008 0.96 -5.37 6.14
N ASN A 1009 0.17 -5.32 5.06
CA ASN A 1009 0.21 -4.22 4.09
C ASN A 1009 -0.34 -2.91 4.62
N THR A 1010 -1.47 -2.98 5.31
CA THR A 1010 -2.30 -1.84 5.68
C THR A 1010 -1.92 -1.22 7.02
N GLY A 1011 -0.91 -1.75 7.73
CA GLY A 1011 -0.45 -1.21 9.02
C GLY A 1011 -0.24 -2.24 10.12
N GLY A 1012 -0.55 -3.52 9.87
CA GLY A 1012 -0.46 -4.59 10.87
C GLY A 1012 -1.72 -4.70 11.71
N GLN A 1013 -2.90 -4.66 11.06
CA GLN A 1013 -4.18 -4.97 11.68
C GLN A 1013 -4.30 -6.45 12.04
N ALA A 1014 -5.14 -6.74 13.03
CA ALA A 1014 -5.46 -8.09 13.39
C ALA A 1014 -6.13 -8.82 12.21
N SER A 1015 -6.00 -10.13 12.20
CA SER A 1015 -6.66 -11.04 11.28
C SER A 1015 -7.19 -12.23 12.07
N LYS A 1016 -8.02 -13.08 11.45
CA LYS A 1016 -8.35 -14.37 12.08
C LYS A 1016 -7.14 -15.29 12.23
N SER A 1017 -6.04 -15.00 11.53
CA SER A 1017 -4.77 -15.71 11.67
C SER A 1017 -3.92 -15.16 12.84
N THR A 1018 -4.19 -13.96 13.36
CA THR A 1018 -3.50 -13.39 14.52
C THR A 1018 -3.68 -14.27 15.76
N PRO A 1019 -2.59 -14.61 16.48
CA PRO A 1019 -2.65 -15.44 17.67
C PRO A 1019 -3.18 -14.71 18.91
N MET A 1020 -3.69 -15.49 19.86
CA MET A 1020 -4.18 -14.97 21.14
C MET A 1020 -3.06 -14.25 21.90
N GLY A 1021 -3.37 -13.10 22.48
CA GLY A 1021 -2.42 -12.27 23.24
C GLY A 1021 -1.48 -11.41 22.40
N ALA A 1022 -1.44 -11.59 21.08
CA ALA A 1022 -0.69 -10.67 20.21
C ALA A 1022 -1.43 -9.34 20.09
N VAL A 1023 -0.67 -8.25 20.16
CA VAL A 1023 -1.13 -6.89 19.90
C VAL A 1023 -0.93 -6.57 18.43
N ALA A 1024 -2.00 -6.10 17.81
CA ALA A 1024 -2.08 -5.60 16.45
C ALA A 1024 -3.06 -4.42 16.44
N GLN A 1025 -3.13 -3.68 15.34
CA GLN A 1025 -4.23 -2.70 15.17
C GLN A 1025 -5.59 -3.43 15.23
N PHE A 1026 -6.60 -2.84 15.87
CA PHE A 1026 -7.89 -3.48 16.24
C PHE A 1026 -7.81 -4.62 17.27
N ALA A 1027 -6.62 -4.83 17.84
CA ALA A 1027 -6.38 -5.73 18.95
C ALA A 1027 -5.41 -5.09 19.95
N ALA A 1028 -5.58 -3.79 20.23
CA ALA A 1028 -4.68 -3.02 21.09
C ALA A 1028 -4.54 -3.62 22.51
N GLY A 1029 -5.62 -4.24 23.02
CA GLY A 1029 -5.65 -4.98 24.29
C GLY A 1029 -5.11 -6.41 24.23
N GLY A 1030 -4.55 -6.83 23.10
CA GLY A 1030 -4.19 -8.23 22.82
C GLY A 1030 -5.40 -9.01 22.31
N LYS A 1031 -5.22 -9.77 21.23
CA LYS A 1031 -6.34 -10.53 20.64
C LYS A 1031 -6.86 -11.59 21.61
N PRO A 1032 -8.16 -11.60 21.95
CA PRO A 1032 -8.70 -12.56 22.92
C PRO A 1032 -9.04 -13.92 22.30
N GLN A 1033 -9.27 -14.00 20.98
CA GLN A 1033 -9.59 -15.26 20.30
C GLN A 1033 -8.33 -15.98 19.81
N ALA A 1034 -8.37 -17.31 19.82
CA ALA A 1034 -7.33 -18.13 19.21
C ALA A 1034 -7.21 -17.90 17.69
N LYS A 1035 -6.07 -18.31 17.14
CA LYS A 1035 -5.84 -18.36 15.69
C LYS A 1035 -6.80 -19.37 15.05
N LYS A 1036 -7.51 -18.98 13.98
CA LYS A 1036 -8.30 -19.91 13.14
C LYS A 1036 -7.38 -20.97 12.54
N ASP A 1037 -7.75 -22.24 12.62
CA ASP A 1037 -6.92 -23.33 12.10
C ASP A 1037 -7.32 -23.71 10.67
N LEU A 1038 -6.83 -22.94 9.69
CA LEU A 1038 -7.14 -23.16 8.27
C LEU A 1038 -6.61 -24.50 7.73
N ALA A 1039 -5.48 -25.01 8.27
CA ALA A 1039 -4.97 -26.31 7.86
C ALA A 1039 -5.95 -27.41 8.23
N MET A 1040 -6.45 -27.39 9.47
CA MET A 1040 -7.41 -28.38 9.96
C MET A 1040 -8.74 -28.33 9.21
N ILE A 1041 -9.22 -27.13 8.90
CA ILE A 1041 -10.43 -26.93 8.09
C ILE A 1041 -10.26 -27.55 6.70
N ALA A 1042 -9.14 -27.26 6.01
CA ALA A 1042 -8.88 -27.79 4.68
C ALA A 1042 -8.69 -29.32 4.69
N MET A 1043 -8.00 -29.88 5.69
CA MET A 1043 -7.82 -31.32 5.83
C MET A 1043 -9.14 -32.08 6.04
N ALA A 1044 -10.19 -31.42 6.55
CA ALA A 1044 -11.48 -32.04 6.78
C ALA A 1044 -12.19 -32.48 5.47
N TYR A 1045 -11.82 -31.91 4.32
CA TYR A 1045 -12.32 -32.36 3.01
C TYR A 1045 -11.76 -33.74 2.60
N GLY A 1046 -10.58 -34.13 3.09
CA GLY A 1046 -9.93 -35.40 2.79
C GLY A 1046 -9.23 -35.49 1.42
N ASN A 1047 -9.60 -34.66 0.45
CA ASN A 1047 -9.06 -34.63 -0.92
C ASN A 1047 -8.31 -33.31 -1.24
N VAL A 1048 -7.78 -32.64 -0.22
CA VAL A 1048 -7.00 -31.41 -0.36
C VAL A 1048 -5.60 -31.70 0.17
N TYR A 1049 -4.56 -31.46 -0.63
CA TYR A 1049 -3.19 -31.49 -0.10
C TYR A 1049 -2.99 -30.28 0.81
N VAL A 1050 -2.49 -30.46 2.03
CA VAL A 1050 -2.29 -29.35 2.98
C VAL A 1050 -0.90 -29.41 3.58
N ALA A 1051 -0.13 -28.32 3.52
CA ALA A 1051 1.17 -28.24 4.18
C ALA A 1051 1.32 -26.98 5.04
N LYS A 1052 1.92 -27.14 6.22
CA LYS A 1052 2.45 -26.02 7.02
C LYS A 1052 3.96 -26.03 6.94
N VAL A 1053 4.54 -24.93 6.46
CA VAL A 1053 5.98 -24.83 6.16
C VAL A 1053 6.63 -23.64 6.87
N SER A 1054 7.96 -23.69 7.03
CA SER A 1054 8.78 -22.62 7.63
C SER A 1054 10.19 -22.59 7.03
N LEU A 1055 10.76 -21.40 6.85
CA LEU A 1055 12.16 -21.20 6.43
C LEU A 1055 13.16 -21.81 7.41
N SER A 1056 12.75 -22.12 8.64
CA SER A 1056 13.59 -22.83 9.62
C SER A 1056 13.91 -24.28 9.21
N ASN A 1057 13.14 -24.88 8.28
CA ASN A 1057 13.41 -26.18 7.70
C ASN A 1057 13.34 -26.14 6.16
N PRO A 1058 14.37 -25.62 5.47
CA PRO A 1058 14.35 -25.42 4.03
C PRO A 1058 14.09 -26.69 3.21
N ALA A 1059 14.57 -27.85 3.68
CA ALA A 1059 14.34 -29.13 3.00
C ALA A 1059 12.87 -29.54 3.01
N GLN A 1060 12.16 -29.31 4.14
CA GLN A 1060 10.73 -29.57 4.24
C GLN A 1060 9.91 -28.62 3.34
N VAL A 1061 10.33 -27.36 3.22
CA VAL A 1061 9.70 -26.40 2.30
C VAL A 1061 9.78 -26.91 0.86
N VAL A 1062 10.97 -27.28 0.37
CA VAL A 1062 11.14 -27.77 -1.01
C VAL A 1062 10.28 -29.02 -1.24
N LYS A 1063 10.29 -29.96 -0.29
CA LYS A 1063 9.47 -31.18 -0.39
C LYS A 1063 7.97 -30.88 -0.48
N ALA A 1064 7.45 -29.98 0.37
CA ALA A 1064 6.04 -29.63 0.36
C ALA A 1064 5.60 -28.96 -0.96
N PHE A 1065 6.45 -28.10 -1.55
CA PHE A 1065 6.16 -27.47 -2.84
C PHE A 1065 6.13 -28.49 -3.98
N MET A 1066 7.07 -29.44 -3.99
CA MET A 1066 7.11 -30.51 -5.00
C MET A 1066 5.89 -31.45 -4.89
N GLU A 1067 5.51 -31.83 -3.67
CA GLU A 1067 4.33 -32.68 -3.45
C GLU A 1067 3.03 -31.96 -3.82
N ALA A 1068 2.87 -30.70 -3.40
CA ALA A 1068 1.68 -29.90 -3.71
C ALA A 1068 1.44 -29.74 -5.21
N GLU A 1069 2.48 -29.45 -6.01
CA GLU A 1069 2.32 -29.28 -7.47
C GLU A 1069 2.13 -30.60 -8.21
N ALA A 1070 2.67 -31.70 -7.65
CA ALA A 1070 2.51 -33.03 -8.20
C ALA A 1070 1.12 -33.61 -7.94
N TYR A 1071 0.47 -33.21 -6.84
CA TYR A 1071 -0.89 -33.65 -6.50
C TYR A 1071 -1.90 -33.22 -7.57
N ASP A 1072 -2.73 -34.15 -8.03
CA ASP A 1072 -3.75 -33.87 -9.05
C ASP A 1072 -5.07 -33.41 -8.43
N GLY A 1073 -5.00 -32.28 -7.74
CA GLY A 1073 -6.13 -31.73 -6.99
C GLY A 1073 -5.76 -30.40 -6.33
N PRO A 1074 -6.63 -29.89 -5.44
CA PRO A 1074 -6.38 -28.65 -4.75
C PRO A 1074 -5.28 -28.82 -3.71
N SER A 1075 -4.33 -27.90 -3.69
CA SER A 1075 -3.20 -27.88 -2.76
C SER A 1075 -3.17 -26.57 -1.98
N LEU A 1076 -3.00 -26.64 -0.66
CA LEU A 1076 -2.91 -25.48 0.23
C LEU A 1076 -1.59 -25.51 1.02
N ILE A 1077 -0.72 -24.55 0.74
CA ILE A 1077 0.53 -24.34 1.48
C ILE A 1077 0.37 -23.11 2.38
N LEU A 1078 0.45 -23.31 3.69
CA LEU A 1078 0.51 -22.26 4.69
C LEU A 1078 1.97 -22.04 5.10
N ALA A 1079 2.54 -20.91 4.73
CA ALA A 1079 3.94 -20.59 4.94
C ALA A 1079 4.12 -19.54 6.03
N TYR A 1080 4.74 -19.90 7.16
CA TYR A 1080 5.02 -18.93 8.22
C TYR A 1080 5.96 -17.85 7.70
N SER A 1081 5.48 -16.62 7.67
CA SER A 1081 6.13 -15.48 7.03
C SER A 1081 6.38 -14.41 8.08
N HIS A 1082 7.62 -14.34 8.58
CA HIS A 1082 7.97 -13.35 9.59
C HIS A 1082 7.88 -11.92 9.02
N CYS A 1083 7.48 -10.95 9.82
CA CYS A 1083 7.20 -9.59 9.37
C CYS A 1083 7.74 -8.54 10.34
N ILE A 1084 8.04 -7.34 9.83
CA ILE A 1084 8.38 -6.17 10.66
C ILE A 1084 7.30 -5.86 11.70
N ALA A 1085 6.03 -6.19 11.42
CA ALA A 1085 4.91 -6.02 12.34
C ALA A 1085 5.04 -6.88 13.61
N HIS A 1086 5.85 -7.93 13.60
CA HIS A 1086 6.14 -8.74 14.79
C HIS A 1086 7.06 -8.01 15.78
N GLY A 1087 7.75 -6.96 15.31
CA GLY A 1087 8.71 -6.18 16.09
C GLY A 1087 9.92 -7.02 16.52
N ILE A 1088 10.53 -7.68 15.53
CA ILE A 1088 11.70 -8.53 15.64
C ILE A 1088 12.87 -7.96 14.84
N ASP A 1089 14.08 -8.45 15.09
CA ASP A 1089 15.22 -8.17 14.23
C ASP A 1089 15.13 -9.03 12.94
N MET A 1090 14.95 -8.36 11.80
CA MET A 1090 14.79 -9.01 10.51
C MET A 1090 16.04 -9.75 10.04
N ALA A 1091 17.23 -9.41 10.55
CA ALA A 1091 18.46 -10.14 10.21
C ALA A 1091 18.46 -11.56 10.77
N THR A 1092 17.87 -11.77 11.95
CA THR A 1092 17.85 -13.05 12.67
C THR A 1092 16.48 -13.73 12.70
N ALA A 1093 15.51 -13.22 11.93
CA ALA A 1093 14.11 -13.63 12.00
C ALA A 1093 13.82 -15.10 11.65
N VAL A 1094 14.69 -15.79 10.91
CA VAL A 1094 14.59 -17.25 10.70
C VAL A 1094 14.74 -18.03 12.01
N GLU A 1095 15.55 -17.54 12.96
CA GLU A 1095 15.65 -18.13 14.30
C GLU A 1095 14.33 -17.96 15.07
N THR A 1096 13.63 -16.83 14.89
CA THR A 1096 12.28 -16.65 15.45
C THR A 1096 11.30 -17.68 14.89
N GLN A 1097 11.38 -17.99 13.59
CA GLN A 1097 10.55 -19.06 13.01
C GLN A 1097 10.88 -20.43 13.62
N LYS A 1098 12.17 -20.72 13.83
CA LYS A 1098 12.61 -21.96 14.47
C LYS A 1098 12.08 -22.07 15.90
N ARG A 1099 12.03 -20.96 16.66
CA ARG A 1099 11.41 -20.90 17.99
C ARG A 1099 9.89 -21.08 17.92
N ALA A 1100 9.21 -20.54 16.90
CA ALA A 1100 7.78 -20.77 16.66
C ALA A 1100 7.46 -22.26 16.41
N VAL A 1101 8.31 -22.97 15.66
CA VAL A 1101 8.19 -24.42 15.47
C VAL A 1101 8.49 -25.17 16.78
N ALA A 1102 9.58 -24.81 17.46
CA ALA A 1102 10.03 -25.45 18.70
C ALA A 1102 9.07 -25.26 19.88
N SER A 1103 8.21 -24.24 19.86
CA SER A 1103 7.20 -24.00 20.90
C SER A 1103 5.85 -24.69 20.62
N GLY A 1104 5.70 -25.33 19.46
CA GLY A 1104 4.40 -25.85 19.00
C GLY A 1104 3.43 -24.78 18.51
N HIS A 1105 3.83 -23.50 18.47
CA HIS A 1105 3.03 -22.42 17.85
C HIS A 1105 2.76 -22.71 16.37
N TRP A 1106 3.80 -23.15 15.65
CA TRP A 1106 3.73 -23.48 14.23
C TRP A 1106 4.21 -24.91 13.93
N PRO A 1107 3.41 -25.95 14.21
CA PRO A 1107 3.77 -27.31 13.84
C PRO A 1107 3.90 -27.44 12.33
N LEU A 1108 4.94 -28.16 11.89
CA LEU A 1108 5.18 -28.44 10.48
C LEU A 1108 4.46 -29.74 10.13
N VAL A 1109 3.57 -29.69 9.15
CA VAL A 1109 2.76 -30.84 8.73
C VAL A 1109 2.66 -30.91 7.21
N ARG A 1110 2.45 -32.11 6.68
CA ARG A 1110 2.01 -32.36 5.30
C ARG A 1110 0.89 -33.39 5.33
N TYR A 1111 -0.25 -33.03 4.76
CA TYR A 1111 -1.39 -33.90 4.53
C TYR A 1111 -1.43 -34.21 3.04
N ASN A 1112 -1.17 -35.46 2.68
CA ASN A 1112 -1.16 -35.94 1.30
C ASN A 1112 -2.27 -36.98 1.09
N PRO A 1113 -3.36 -36.63 0.38
CA PRO A 1113 -4.47 -37.55 0.10
C PRO A 1113 -4.05 -38.85 -0.58
N ASP A 1114 -3.02 -38.83 -1.44
CA ASP A 1114 -2.54 -40.02 -2.18
C ASP A 1114 -2.05 -41.13 -1.24
N LEU A 1115 -1.62 -40.77 -0.02
CA LEU A 1115 -1.20 -41.76 0.98
C LEU A 1115 -2.40 -42.50 1.58
N ALA A 1116 -3.54 -41.83 1.74
CA ALA A 1116 -4.77 -42.49 2.19
C ALA A 1116 -5.24 -43.53 1.17
N GLU A 1117 -5.09 -43.26 -0.13
CA GLU A 1117 -5.39 -44.25 -1.18
C GLU A 1117 -4.49 -45.49 -1.09
N GLN A 1118 -3.27 -45.32 -0.59
CA GLN A 1118 -2.30 -46.40 -0.33
C GLN A 1118 -2.51 -47.09 1.03
N GLY A 1119 -3.55 -46.74 1.81
CA GLY A 1119 -3.77 -47.26 3.16
C GLY A 1119 -2.77 -46.77 4.19
N LYS A 1120 -2.09 -45.64 3.92
CA LYS A 1120 -1.17 -44.96 4.85
C LYS A 1120 -1.85 -43.72 5.43
N ASN A 1121 -1.39 -43.27 6.58
CA ASN A 1121 -1.90 -42.04 7.17
C ASN A 1121 -1.56 -40.84 6.26
N PRO A 1122 -2.56 -40.07 5.79
CA PRO A 1122 -2.32 -38.92 4.94
C PRO A 1122 -1.62 -37.77 5.67
N LEU A 1123 -1.70 -37.68 7.01
CA LEU A 1123 -1.02 -36.64 7.80
C LEU A 1123 0.37 -37.10 8.27
N GLN A 1124 1.40 -36.35 7.89
CA GLN A 1124 2.74 -36.44 8.45
C GLN A 1124 3.02 -35.21 9.32
N LEU A 1125 3.45 -35.45 10.57
CA LEU A 1125 3.97 -34.42 11.46
C LEU A 1125 5.50 -34.32 11.29
N ASP A 1126 5.96 -33.27 10.60
CA ASP A 1126 7.38 -33.05 10.27
C ASP A 1126 8.16 -32.32 11.39
N SER A 1127 7.45 -31.69 12.34
CA SER A 1127 8.05 -31.07 13.52
C SER A 1127 8.17 -32.04 14.69
N LYS A 1128 9.23 -31.90 15.50
CA LYS A 1128 9.39 -32.64 16.76
C LYS A 1128 8.42 -32.13 17.84
N ASP A 1129 8.28 -32.88 18.93
CA ASP A 1129 7.59 -32.43 20.14
C ASP A 1129 8.15 -31.06 20.62
N PRO A 1130 7.31 -30.16 21.17
CA PRO A 1130 7.75 -28.85 21.62
C PRO A 1130 8.89 -28.93 22.65
N SER A 1131 9.96 -28.16 22.44
CA SER A 1131 11.15 -28.14 23.29
C SER A 1131 11.34 -26.84 24.08
N ILE A 1132 10.53 -25.81 23.78
CA ILE A 1132 10.46 -24.55 24.54
C ILE A 1132 8.99 -24.22 24.84
N SER A 1133 8.74 -23.35 25.81
CA SER A 1133 7.37 -22.90 26.09
C SER A 1133 6.87 -21.90 25.04
N LEU A 1134 5.54 -21.79 24.89
CA LEU A 1134 4.94 -20.74 24.05
C LEU A 1134 5.32 -19.34 24.55
N GLU A 1135 5.38 -19.16 25.87
CA GLU A 1135 5.76 -17.90 26.51
C GLU A 1135 7.16 -17.45 26.09
N GLU A 1136 8.12 -18.39 26.07
CA GLU A 1136 9.51 -18.10 25.70
C GLU A 1136 9.61 -17.60 24.26
N TYR A 1137 8.86 -18.22 23.33
CA TYR A 1137 8.73 -17.76 21.95
C TYR A 1137 8.05 -16.38 21.88
N ALA A 1138 6.85 -16.25 22.45
CA ALA A 1138 6.00 -15.08 22.31
C ALA A 1138 6.69 -13.81 22.86
N TYR A 1139 7.34 -13.89 24.01
CA TYR A 1139 8.07 -12.74 24.57
C TYR A 1139 9.42 -12.46 23.90
N GLY A 1140 9.80 -13.25 22.88
CA GLY A 1140 10.83 -12.86 21.91
C GLY A 1140 10.37 -11.74 20.97
N GLU A 1141 9.07 -11.48 20.85
CA GLU A 1141 8.50 -10.55 19.87
C GLU A 1141 7.84 -9.34 20.55
N ASN A 1142 7.98 -8.16 19.94
CA ASN A 1142 7.42 -6.94 20.53
C ASN A 1142 5.89 -6.95 20.61
N ARG A 1143 5.23 -7.60 19.64
CA ARG A 1143 3.76 -7.71 19.59
C ARG A 1143 3.13 -8.38 20.82
N TYR A 1144 3.88 -9.15 21.61
CA TYR A 1144 3.42 -9.67 22.90
C TYR A 1144 3.96 -8.88 24.09
N ARG A 1145 5.23 -8.44 24.03
CA ARG A 1145 5.87 -7.68 25.12
C ARG A 1145 5.15 -6.37 25.42
N VAL A 1146 4.59 -5.71 24.40
CA VAL A 1146 3.89 -4.44 24.59
C VAL A 1146 2.65 -4.60 25.49
N LEU A 1147 1.93 -5.72 25.36
CA LEU A 1147 0.79 -6.03 26.24
C LEU A 1147 1.26 -6.33 27.66
N LYS A 1148 2.28 -7.18 27.82
CA LYS A 1148 2.87 -7.50 29.13
C LYS A 1148 3.30 -6.23 29.88
N LYS A 1149 3.74 -5.20 29.14
CA LYS A 1149 4.11 -3.91 29.70
C LYS A 1149 2.90 -3.03 30.04
N ASN A 1150 1.93 -2.93 29.14
CA ASN A 1150 0.80 -1.99 29.27
C ASN A 1150 -0.31 -2.53 30.20
N ASN A 1151 -0.56 -3.84 30.17
CA ASN A 1151 -1.54 -4.54 30.98
C ASN A 1151 -1.03 -5.95 31.36
N PRO A 1152 -0.19 -6.06 32.41
CA PRO A 1152 0.45 -7.32 32.82
C PRO A 1152 -0.54 -8.43 33.17
N GLU A 1153 -1.69 -8.09 33.77
CA GLU A 1153 -2.72 -9.04 34.16
C GLU A 1153 -3.40 -9.67 32.94
N ALA A 1154 -3.84 -8.86 31.98
CA ALA A 1154 -4.41 -9.35 30.73
C ALA A 1154 -3.40 -10.20 29.95
N ALA A 1155 -2.13 -9.76 29.89
CA ALA A 1155 -1.06 -10.52 29.24
C ALA A 1155 -0.87 -11.91 29.86
N ALA A 1156 -0.83 -12.01 31.19
CA ALA A 1156 -0.68 -13.28 31.89
C ALA A 1156 -1.85 -14.23 31.62
N THR A 1157 -3.08 -13.73 31.71
CA THR A 1157 -4.31 -14.50 31.44
C THR A 1157 -4.36 -15.01 30.01
N LEU A 1158 -4.13 -14.14 29.02
CA LEU A 1158 -4.14 -14.51 27.61
C LEU A 1158 -2.99 -15.47 27.26
N MET A 1159 -1.80 -15.27 27.83
CA MET A 1159 -0.66 -16.16 27.59
C MET A 1159 -0.91 -17.57 28.14
N ALA A 1160 -1.45 -17.68 29.36
CA ALA A 1160 -1.79 -18.97 29.95
C ALA A 1160 -2.82 -19.74 29.10
N ARG A 1161 -3.88 -19.05 28.67
CA ARG A 1161 -4.89 -19.64 27.78
C ARG A 1161 -4.33 -20.01 26.40
N SER A 1162 -3.47 -19.17 25.84
CA SER A 1162 -2.83 -19.41 24.56
C SER A 1162 -1.89 -20.63 24.62
N ALA A 1163 -1.15 -20.81 25.71
CA ALA A 1163 -0.27 -21.96 25.93
C ALA A 1163 -1.08 -23.27 25.99
N GLU A 1164 -2.19 -23.29 26.74
CA GLU A 1164 -3.10 -24.45 26.83
C GLU A 1164 -3.65 -24.83 25.44
N LEU A 1165 -4.18 -23.86 24.69
CA LEU A 1165 -4.76 -24.11 23.37
C LEU A 1165 -3.72 -24.55 22.34
N THR A 1166 -2.50 -24.01 22.42
CA THR A 1166 -1.38 -24.39 21.55
C THR A 1166 -0.96 -25.84 21.81
N ALA A 1167 -0.81 -26.23 23.09
CA ALA A 1167 -0.50 -27.60 23.47
C ALA A 1167 -1.59 -28.57 23.01
N ARG A 1168 -2.87 -28.22 23.22
CA ARG A 1168 -4.01 -29.03 22.78
C ARG A 1168 -4.03 -29.22 21.26
N ARG A 1169 -3.75 -28.17 20.48
CA ARG A 1169 -3.69 -28.26 19.01
C ARG A 1169 -2.53 -29.16 18.55
N PHE A 1170 -1.36 -29.04 19.16
CA PHE A 1170 -0.22 -29.90 18.84
C PHE A 1170 -0.54 -31.38 19.13
N ASP A 1171 -1.09 -31.67 20.31
CA ASP A 1171 -1.51 -33.03 20.70
C ASP A 1171 -2.56 -33.60 19.73
N LEU A 1172 -3.51 -32.78 19.27
CA LEU A 1172 -4.47 -33.20 18.25
C LEU A 1172 -3.79 -33.60 16.93
N TYR A 1173 -2.86 -32.79 16.43
CA TYR A 1173 -2.11 -33.16 15.21
C TYR A 1173 -1.27 -34.42 15.38
N LYS A 1174 -0.65 -34.59 16.55
CA LYS A 1174 0.10 -35.80 16.88
C LYS A 1174 -0.79 -37.03 16.82
N ARG A 1175 -1.94 -37.00 17.51
CA ARG A 1175 -2.91 -38.10 17.49
C ARG A 1175 -3.42 -38.38 16.08
N MET A 1176 -3.72 -37.34 15.30
CA MET A 1176 -4.16 -37.50 13.92
C MET A 1176 -3.09 -38.17 13.05
N ALA A 1177 -1.81 -37.85 13.25
CA ALA A 1177 -0.69 -38.47 12.52
C ALA A 1177 -0.39 -39.91 12.98
N GLU A 1178 -0.85 -40.29 14.17
CA GLU A 1178 -0.73 -41.64 14.74
C GLU A 1178 -1.96 -42.52 14.44
N MET A 1179 -3.04 -41.97 13.87
CA MET A 1179 -4.23 -42.75 13.48
C MET A 1179 -3.88 -43.84 12.47
N ASP A 1180 -4.50 -45.01 12.63
CA ASP A 1180 -4.39 -46.12 11.69
C ASP A 1180 -5.34 -45.92 10.50
N PHE A 1181 -4.78 -46.04 9.28
CA PHE A 1181 -5.48 -45.95 7.99
C PHE A 1181 -5.36 -47.27 7.20
N GLY A 1182 -4.88 -48.34 7.84
CA GLY A 1182 -4.91 -49.69 7.29
C GLY A 1182 -6.33 -50.12 6.96
N LYS A 1183 -6.52 -50.72 5.79
CA LYS A 1183 -7.78 -51.32 5.36
C LYS A 1183 -7.98 -52.71 5.96
#